data_AF-A0A1H5BZV5-F1
#
_entry.id   AF-A0A1H5BZV5-F1
#
_cell.length_a   1.000
_cell.length_b   1.000
_cell.length_c   1.000
_cell.angle_alpha   90.00
_cell.angle_beta   90.00
_cell.angle_gamma   90.00
#
_symmetry.space_group_name_H-M   'P 1'
#
loop_
_entity.id
_entity.type
_entity.pdbx_description
1 polymer ?
#
loop_
_entity_poly.entity_id
_entity_poly.type
_entity_poly.pdbx_seq_one_letter_code
_entity_poly.pdbx_strand_id
1 'polypeptide(L)'
;MAALPGPDEPFRVDERVLGAGTGPRFVTLLLLMLTASGAMILEVFQVMSHGDQAGCGLAAGVDPTDSSYWNTSLSTSGQMTATRFCLSLWAPAPPWWQIAGWPLVLMVAAGLLFAVLPLWKARRSRVVPLGAVDKDGGIGSLVGDLCAAASVSPRPRFVVDPTAASVGAVVFGRTRRPVVCLHGGLLSVRRTDPERFRAVLLHELAHIANRDVTLTYLTVALWRVFLGLVLLPYLLCLGYVVHGIVASGGSLRLGRPAVLAVVLVVLLYLARSDALRSREIYADLAAVRWGADPVGWSVTAPPPANAVRGALGSFTELWRTHPRWGLRRGALADPAPLFRVALLPVFLIGTVPALAVPQVLMQIAQYRVNFTNNLMTVLVIVPGVLVTGVVVVALWRAVVYALLTGTRVPSGAWAGAWLGAGMSAGLVLSGFGSGWGWLPQRPPVLLVPVAAGAAFGWWVTQCARLWAATARGRTLRPALASCVAAAALAMMSWLTWWLLAGATSLNRDAPSAEMMARAITQWLPSQAPAGDLSAIPGLTVFAPQLDNIAETPMGALTITVLWTVPLLAWASGPATGTPRWVPDRAAYGEASAAPLREVLRPGLLGGVLACVAVAGIQAYVHTGQPPPAARGGLYAYRYLLLLLAALCLPAAAAAAVASTADRRYRLLGALIAAQTTALLGLTGMTLLVSVDGCVAPLAVLSDSCAWRPAWRRPLFPYDFALNNALVLSALAAVLIASAAVLIASAAVLRRRRRPPEEPLPALRRRVRVAVALLCAVALAGTATQGAVGRYRLGFTTNQLTSQRNLVLYWGLPEPHLSDAARVRQIRAWYRLTGDDLINLAVAYDSRLTAVLRAAQSSKDPWGTLHRTVSPVCFDWGRAAWFETVWFRIPADPLLRADWHRMVTWADTGNRGCTQAVKTRDNTALVRALRDLRAAARCAETVNTGIDRVLRAGGYPGTSRRAATGRTAVCDRPPADRP
;
A
#
# COMPACT_ATOMS: atom_id res chain seq x y z
N MET A 1 35.38 -37.21 -6.24
CA MET A 1 34.29 -38.08 -5.76
C MET A 1 34.10 -37.79 -4.28
N ALA A 2 32.97 -37.19 -3.88
CA ALA A 2 32.70 -36.99 -2.46
C ALA A 2 32.41 -38.35 -1.82
N ALA A 3 33.07 -38.66 -0.70
CA ALA A 3 32.81 -39.86 0.08
C ALA A 3 31.32 -39.92 0.42
N LEU A 4 30.67 -41.05 0.14
CA LEU A 4 29.29 -41.27 0.53
C LEU A 4 29.22 -41.25 2.08
N PRO A 5 28.34 -40.43 2.68
CA PRO A 5 28.21 -40.37 4.12
C PRO A 5 27.83 -41.75 4.68
N GLY A 6 28.51 -42.15 5.75
CA GLY A 6 28.30 -43.43 6.43
C GLY A 6 26.84 -43.64 6.85
N PRO A 7 26.42 -44.89 7.11
CA PRO A 7 25.03 -45.23 7.47
C PRO A 7 24.58 -44.57 8.79
N ASP A 8 25.50 -44.16 9.66
CA ASP A 8 25.21 -43.57 10.99
C ASP A 8 25.23 -42.03 11.02
N GLU A 9 25.52 -41.34 9.91
CA GLU A 9 25.50 -39.87 9.90
C GLU A 9 24.06 -39.31 9.84
N PRO A 10 23.69 -38.40 10.76
CA PRO A 10 22.35 -37.80 10.80
C PRO A 10 22.07 -37.01 9.51
N PHE A 11 20.89 -37.23 8.92
CA PHE A 11 20.44 -36.55 7.70
C PHE A 11 20.48 -35.02 7.87
N ARG A 12 21.32 -34.34 7.09
CA ARG A 12 21.42 -32.86 7.05
C ARG A 12 20.71 -32.30 5.83
N VAL A 13 19.74 -31.42 6.05
CA VAL A 13 19.04 -30.69 4.98
C VAL A 13 19.97 -29.63 4.38
N ASP A 14 20.11 -29.62 3.05
CA ASP A 14 20.88 -28.59 2.36
C ASP A 14 20.28 -27.18 2.62
N GLU A 15 21.10 -26.27 3.12
CA GLU A 15 20.74 -24.89 3.45
C GLU A 15 20.19 -24.07 2.27
N ARG A 16 20.40 -24.56 1.04
CA ARG A 16 19.94 -23.98 -0.24
C ARG A 16 18.69 -24.65 -0.80
N VAL A 17 18.01 -25.50 -0.04
CA VAL A 17 16.67 -25.99 -0.43
C VAL A 17 15.75 -24.79 -0.69
N LEU A 18 15.26 -24.69 -1.93
CA LEU A 18 14.50 -23.54 -2.49
C LEU A 18 15.26 -22.20 -2.59
N GLY A 19 16.60 -22.24 -2.64
CA GLY A 19 17.47 -21.08 -2.77
C GLY A 19 18.06 -20.60 -1.44
N ALA A 20 19.09 -19.76 -1.50
CA ALA A 20 19.69 -19.14 -0.32
C ALA A 20 18.80 -18.01 0.22
N GLY A 21 18.61 -17.96 1.55
CA GLY A 21 17.80 -16.93 2.21
C GLY A 21 18.45 -15.53 2.24
N THR A 22 19.61 -15.36 1.63
CA THR A 22 20.38 -14.09 1.61
C THR A 22 19.83 -13.09 0.59
N GLY A 23 19.33 -13.55 -0.57
CA GLY A 23 18.71 -12.69 -1.58
C GLY A 23 17.52 -11.88 -1.06
N PRO A 24 16.52 -12.50 -0.41
CA PRO A 24 15.38 -11.81 0.18
C PRO A 24 15.76 -10.69 1.18
N ARG A 25 16.80 -10.91 2.00
CA ARG A 25 17.31 -9.91 2.94
C ARG A 25 17.94 -8.71 2.23
N PHE A 26 18.71 -8.97 1.17
CA PHE A 26 19.29 -7.90 0.35
C PHE A 26 18.21 -7.06 -0.36
N VAL A 27 17.17 -7.71 -0.89
CA VAL A 27 16.01 -7.00 -1.47
C VAL A 27 15.32 -6.12 -0.43
N THR A 28 15.15 -6.62 0.79
CA THR A 28 14.59 -5.83 1.91
C THR A 28 15.42 -4.59 2.21
N LEU A 29 16.75 -4.74 2.27
CA LEU A 29 17.68 -3.63 2.46
C LEU A 29 17.54 -2.59 1.33
N LEU A 30 17.53 -3.03 0.07
CA LEU A 30 17.43 -2.13 -1.08
C LEU A 30 16.10 -1.34 -1.07
N LEU A 31 14.99 -1.99 -0.73
CA LEU A 31 13.69 -1.33 -0.66
C LEU A 31 13.60 -0.32 0.47
N LEU A 32 14.08 -0.66 1.66
CA LEU A 32 14.17 0.28 2.78
C LEU A 32 15.08 1.45 2.44
N MET A 33 16.19 1.20 1.75
CA MET A 33 17.12 2.24 1.30
C MET A 33 16.45 3.23 0.35
N LEU A 34 15.75 2.74 -0.67
CA LEU A 34 15.04 3.60 -1.63
C LEU A 34 13.92 4.38 -0.95
N THR A 35 13.20 3.75 -0.02
CA THR A 35 12.13 4.38 0.75
C THR A 35 12.68 5.50 1.65
N ALA A 36 13.76 5.23 2.39
CA ALA A 36 14.43 6.21 3.25
C ALA A 36 15.01 7.37 2.45
N SER A 37 15.65 7.06 1.33
CA SER A 37 16.25 8.07 0.46
C SER A 37 15.19 8.96 -0.17
N GLY A 38 14.12 8.38 -0.70
CA GLY A 38 13.04 9.15 -1.29
C GLY A 38 12.34 10.07 -0.30
N ALA A 39 12.12 9.62 0.95
CA ALA A 39 11.51 10.43 2.00
C ALA A 39 12.40 11.62 2.38
N MET A 40 13.70 11.39 2.62
CA MET A 40 14.63 12.45 3.04
C MET A 40 14.97 13.44 1.92
N ILE A 41 15.12 12.96 0.68
CA ILE A 41 15.49 13.81 -0.46
C ILE A 41 14.34 14.74 -0.84
N LEU A 42 13.08 14.27 -0.74
CA LEU A 42 11.92 15.13 -0.99
C LEU A 42 11.93 16.35 -0.06
N GLU A 43 12.20 16.15 1.24
CA GLU A 43 12.30 17.22 2.22
C GLU A 43 13.42 18.22 1.88
N VAL A 44 14.59 17.72 1.45
CA VAL A 44 15.70 18.56 0.98
C VAL A 44 15.26 19.46 -0.19
N PHE A 45 14.61 18.89 -1.20
CA PHE A 45 14.15 19.65 -2.36
C PHE A 45 13.03 20.64 -2.02
N GLN A 46 12.13 20.29 -1.09
CA GLN A 46 11.07 21.20 -0.64
C GLN A 46 11.63 22.43 0.08
N VAL A 47 12.65 22.25 0.91
CA VAL A 47 13.35 23.39 1.54
C VAL A 47 14.05 24.25 0.48
N MET A 48 14.69 23.63 -0.51
CA MET A 48 15.39 24.36 -1.58
C MET A 48 14.46 25.12 -2.53
N SER A 49 13.23 24.65 -2.75
CA SER A 49 12.30 25.30 -3.68
C SER A 49 11.63 26.57 -3.16
N HIS A 50 11.78 26.89 -1.86
CA HIS A 50 11.23 28.10 -1.21
C HIS A 50 9.71 28.32 -1.43
N GLY A 51 8.93 27.25 -1.61
CA GLY A 51 7.48 27.34 -1.88
C GLY A 51 6.61 27.52 -0.63
N ASP A 52 5.56 28.34 -0.70
CA ASP A 52 4.61 28.60 0.40
C ASP A 52 3.42 27.62 0.41
N GLN A 53 3.73 26.33 0.58
CA GLN A 53 2.69 25.28 0.68
C GLN A 53 1.79 25.47 1.92
N ALA A 54 2.38 25.92 3.03
CA ALA A 54 1.66 26.19 4.27
C ALA A 54 0.64 27.33 4.10
N GLY A 55 1.01 28.40 3.39
CA GLY A 55 0.12 29.50 3.03
C GLY A 55 -1.07 29.03 2.20
N CYS A 56 -0.85 28.21 1.16
CA CYS A 56 -1.95 27.64 0.38
C CYS A 56 -2.88 26.76 1.23
N GLY A 57 -2.33 25.97 2.16
CA GLY A 57 -3.12 25.20 3.12
C GLY A 57 -3.99 26.10 4.02
N LEU A 58 -3.39 27.14 4.60
CA LEU A 58 -4.12 28.12 5.43
C LEU A 58 -5.22 28.85 4.64
N ALA A 59 -4.93 29.25 3.40
CA ALA A 59 -5.90 29.90 2.51
C ALA A 59 -7.07 28.96 2.14
N ALA A 60 -6.82 27.65 2.03
CA ALA A 60 -7.85 26.64 1.85
C ALA A 60 -8.70 26.38 3.12
N GLY A 61 -8.32 26.95 4.27
CA GLY A 61 -9.00 26.74 5.54
C GLY A 61 -8.47 25.55 6.35
N VAL A 62 -7.23 25.11 6.12
CA VAL A 62 -6.57 24.14 7.00
C VAL A 62 -6.22 24.81 8.32
N ASP A 63 -6.51 24.15 9.45
CA ASP A 63 -6.03 24.55 10.77
C ASP A 63 -4.83 23.66 11.17
N PRO A 64 -3.61 24.21 11.30
CA PRO A 64 -2.44 23.44 11.71
C PRO A 64 -2.54 22.86 13.13
N THR A 65 -3.45 23.39 13.96
CA THR A 65 -3.70 22.88 15.31
C THR A 65 -4.68 21.72 15.32
N ASP A 66 -5.43 21.52 14.23
CA ASP A 66 -6.33 20.38 14.08
C ASP A 66 -5.55 19.14 13.65
N SER A 67 -5.55 18.12 14.52
CA SER A 67 -4.92 16.84 14.23
C SER A 67 -5.72 15.98 13.22
N SER A 68 -6.96 16.37 12.90
CA SER A 68 -7.85 15.66 11.99
C SER A 68 -7.31 15.66 10.55
N TYR A 69 -6.91 14.47 10.10
CA TYR A 69 -6.60 14.21 8.69
C TYR A 69 -7.74 14.64 7.75
N TRP A 70 -8.98 14.35 8.14
CA TRP A 70 -10.13 14.56 7.29
C TRP A 70 -10.47 16.03 7.10
N ASN A 71 -10.39 16.85 8.14
CA ASN A 71 -10.66 18.27 8.00
C ASN A 71 -9.62 18.91 7.07
N THR A 72 -8.35 18.57 7.25
CA THR A 72 -7.27 19.02 6.35
C THR A 72 -7.50 18.55 4.91
N SER A 73 -7.85 17.28 4.72
CA SER A 73 -8.10 16.69 3.40
C SER A 73 -9.34 17.26 2.73
N LEU A 74 -10.41 17.56 3.46
CA LEU A 74 -11.64 18.15 2.94
C LEU A 74 -11.46 19.61 2.57
N SER A 75 -10.76 20.41 3.40
CA SER A 75 -10.46 21.81 3.10
C SER A 75 -9.70 21.98 1.78
N THR A 76 -8.73 21.09 1.52
CA THR A 76 -7.92 21.09 0.30
C THR A 76 -8.62 20.37 -0.86
N SER A 77 -9.06 19.13 -0.68
CA SER A 77 -9.64 18.32 -1.77
C SER A 77 -11.06 18.74 -2.15
N GLY A 78 -11.81 19.34 -1.22
CA GLY A 78 -13.11 19.95 -1.49
C GLY A 78 -12.99 21.28 -2.26
N GLN A 79 -11.79 21.84 -2.34
CA GLN A 79 -11.42 23.02 -3.13
C GLN A 79 -10.22 22.70 -4.03
N MET A 80 -10.20 21.51 -4.64
CA MET A 80 -9.04 20.98 -5.37
C MET A 80 -8.57 21.91 -6.50
N THR A 81 -9.50 22.53 -7.24
CA THR A 81 -9.17 23.47 -8.32
C THR A 81 -8.41 24.68 -7.79
N ALA A 82 -8.93 25.35 -6.75
CA ALA A 82 -8.28 26.49 -6.11
C ALA A 82 -6.95 26.10 -5.42
N THR A 83 -6.91 24.93 -4.78
CA THR A 83 -5.68 24.40 -4.16
C THR A 83 -4.56 24.23 -5.19
N ARG A 84 -4.87 23.61 -6.33
CA ARG A 84 -3.90 23.41 -7.41
C ARG A 84 -3.45 24.73 -8.01
N PHE A 85 -4.37 25.68 -8.18
CA PHE A 85 -4.07 27.01 -8.68
C PHE A 85 -3.13 27.77 -7.75
N CYS A 86 -3.42 27.81 -6.44
CA CYS A 86 -2.56 28.43 -5.42
C CYS A 86 -1.15 27.82 -5.44
N LEU A 87 -1.06 26.50 -5.40
CA LEU A 87 0.22 25.82 -5.43
C LEU A 87 1.01 26.18 -6.70
N SER A 88 0.38 26.41 -7.87
CA SER A 88 1.12 26.80 -9.11
C SER A 88 1.91 28.07 -8.98
N LEU A 89 1.31 29.04 -8.31
CA LEU A 89 1.85 30.38 -8.22
C LEU A 89 2.84 30.47 -7.07
N TRP A 90 2.50 29.88 -5.93
CA TRP A 90 3.20 30.13 -4.67
C TRP A 90 4.05 28.97 -4.16
N ALA A 91 3.85 27.76 -4.70
CA ALA A 91 4.62 26.58 -4.33
C ALA A 91 4.90 25.68 -5.56
N PRO A 92 5.70 26.17 -6.52
CA PRO A 92 6.01 25.41 -7.73
C PRO A 92 6.65 24.07 -7.38
N ALA A 93 6.31 23.05 -8.17
CA ALA A 93 6.85 21.71 -7.98
C ALA A 93 8.39 21.73 -8.10
N PRO A 94 9.11 20.89 -7.33
CA PRO A 94 10.52 20.65 -7.59
C PRO A 94 10.74 20.15 -9.03
N PRO A 95 11.96 20.25 -9.61
CA PRO A 95 12.23 19.81 -10.97
C PRO A 95 11.82 18.33 -11.21
N TRP A 96 11.12 17.99 -12.30
CA TRP A 96 10.59 16.64 -12.52
C TRP A 96 11.66 15.54 -12.56
N TRP A 97 12.86 15.89 -13.01
CA TRP A 97 13.97 14.94 -13.10
C TRP A 97 14.38 14.41 -11.73
N GLN A 98 14.07 15.08 -10.61
CA GLN A 98 14.47 14.59 -9.28
C GLN A 98 13.87 13.21 -8.98
N ILE A 99 12.66 12.88 -9.47
CA ILE A 99 12.02 11.56 -9.26
C ILE A 99 12.95 10.41 -9.69
N ALA A 100 13.63 10.57 -10.83
CA ALA A 100 14.53 9.56 -11.40
C ALA A 100 16.02 9.88 -11.18
N GLY A 101 16.34 11.15 -10.92
CA GLY A 101 17.69 11.65 -10.75
C GLY A 101 18.32 11.17 -9.45
N TRP A 102 17.63 11.30 -8.32
CA TRP A 102 18.21 10.86 -7.05
C TRP A 102 18.46 9.34 -6.98
N PRO A 103 17.53 8.44 -7.42
CA PRO A 103 17.82 7.01 -7.42
C PRO A 103 18.98 6.68 -8.37
N LEU A 104 19.03 7.32 -9.55
CA LEU A 104 20.11 7.11 -10.51
C LEU A 104 21.46 7.53 -9.92
N VAL A 105 21.56 8.70 -9.29
CA VAL A 105 22.78 9.18 -8.63
C VAL A 105 23.21 8.23 -7.52
N LEU A 106 22.29 7.75 -6.68
CA LEU A 106 22.63 6.77 -5.63
C LEU A 106 23.14 5.45 -6.23
N MET A 107 22.50 4.94 -7.28
CA MET A 107 22.91 3.70 -7.94
C MET A 107 24.26 3.83 -8.65
N VAL A 108 24.50 4.95 -9.35
CA VAL A 108 25.79 5.24 -9.99
C VAL A 108 26.89 5.42 -8.94
N ALA A 109 26.67 6.23 -7.90
CA ALA A 109 27.64 6.44 -6.83
C ALA A 109 27.95 5.13 -6.08
N ALA A 110 26.94 4.30 -5.81
CA ALA A 110 27.14 2.99 -5.20
C ALA A 110 27.91 2.05 -6.12
N GLY A 111 27.63 2.06 -7.43
CA GLY A 111 28.35 1.28 -8.44
C GLY A 111 29.81 1.71 -8.59
N LEU A 112 30.09 3.01 -8.62
CA LEU A 112 31.44 3.58 -8.64
C LEU A 112 32.20 3.21 -7.37
N LEU A 113 31.62 3.44 -6.19
CA LEU A 113 32.24 3.09 -4.92
C LEU A 113 32.49 1.58 -4.82
N PHE A 114 31.55 0.75 -5.27
CA PHE A 114 31.72 -0.71 -5.37
C PHE A 114 32.89 -1.10 -6.29
N ALA A 115 33.10 -0.39 -7.40
CA ALA A 115 34.21 -0.65 -8.31
C ALA A 115 35.58 -0.18 -7.75
N VAL A 116 35.61 0.96 -7.06
CA VAL A 116 36.84 1.57 -6.52
C VAL A 116 37.31 0.88 -5.24
N LEU A 117 36.40 0.44 -4.36
CA LEU A 117 36.74 -0.15 -3.05
C LEU A 117 37.73 -1.33 -3.14
N PRO A 118 37.54 -2.33 -4.02
CA PRO A 118 38.48 -3.43 -4.19
C PRO A 118 39.85 -2.98 -4.68
N LEU A 119 39.92 -2.03 -5.61
CA LEU A 119 41.17 -1.50 -6.15
C LEU A 119 41.97 -0.78 -5.06
N TRP A 120 41.27 0.03 -4.26
CA TRP A 120 41.87 0.73 -3.12
C TRP A 120 42.39 -0.22 -2.04
N LYS A 121 41.70 -1.34 -1.78
CA LYS A 121 42.16 -2.40 -0.85
C LYS A 121 43.32 -3.22 -1.43
N ALA A 122 43.34 -3.44 -2.74
CA ALA A 122 44.38 -4.21 -3.44
C ALA A 122 45.65 -3.40 -3.78
N ARG A 123 45.74 -2.14 -3.36
CA ARG A 123 46.87 -1.28 -3.70
C ARG A 123 48.18 -1.84 -3.15
N ARG A 124 49.26 -1.71 -3.94
CA ARG A 124 50.59 -2.26 -3.61
C ARG A 124 51.17 -1.70 -2.31
N SER A 125 50.73 -0.51 -1.88
CA SER A 125 51.15 0.08 -0.60
C SER A 125 50.60 -0.64 0.63
N ARG A 126 49.68 -1.60 0.47
CA ARG A 126 49.02 -2.33 1.57
C ARG A 126 49.16 -3.84 1.46
N VAL A 127 49.20 -4.38 0.25
CA VAL A 127 49.22 -5.83 0.02
C VAL A 127 50.33 -6.25 -0.94
N VAL A 128 50.90 -7.42 -0.71
CA VAL A 128 51.90 -8.06 -1.57
C VAL A 128 51.33 -9.33 -2.23
N PRO A 129 51.78 -9.74 -3.43
CA PRO A 129 51.36 -11.00 -4.03
C PRO A 129 51.76 -12.20 -3.16
N LEU A 130 50.95 -13.26 -3.14
CA LEU A 130 51.24 -14.46 -2.34
C LEU A 130 52.64 -15.05 -2.63
N GLY A 131 53.06 -15.09 -3.91
CA GLY A 131 54.37 -15.62 -4.31
C GLY A 131 55.58 -14.83 -3.77
N ALA A 132 55.40 -13.59 -3.30
CA ALA A 132 56.48 -12.85 -2.63
C ALA A 132 56.76 -13.38 -1.20
N VAL A 133 55.78 -14.05 -0.60
CA VAL A 133 55.84 -14.59 0.77
C VAL A 133 55.97 -16.12 0.77
N ASP A 134 55.36 -16.79 -0.20
CA ASP A 134 55.37 -18.25 -0.37
C ASP A 134 56.50 -18.71 -1.29
N LYS A 135 57.75 -18.58 -0.82
CA LYS A 135 58.95 -18.94 -1.61
C LYS A 135 59.02 -20.43 -1.97
N ASP A 136 58.47 -21.28 -1.12
CA ASP A 136 58.51 -22.75 -1.27
C ASP A 136 57.28 -23.30 -2.03
N GLY A 137 56.32 -22.45 -2.40
CA GLY A 137 55.09 -22.83 -3.11
C GLY A 137 54.07 -23.65 -2.31
N GLY A 138 54.38 -23.98 -1.05
CA GLY A 138 53.55 -24.86 -0.20
C GLY A 138 52.22 -24.25 0.22
N ILE A 139 52.11 -22.91 0.29
CA ILE A 139 50.82 -22.26 0.55
C ILE A 139 49.98 -22.25 -0.74
N GLY A 140 50.62 -22.02 -1.88
CA GLY A 140 50.01 -22.04 -3.20
C GLY A 140 49.40 -23.39 -3.58
N SER A 141 50.05 -24.51 -3.24
CA SER A 141 49.50 -25.86 -3.47
C SER A 141 48.29 -26.13 -2.58
N LEU A 142 48.40 -25.93 -1.26
CA LEU A 142 47.32 -26.12 -0.29
C LEU A 142 46.08 -25.29 -0.65
N VAL A 143 46.27 -24.02 -1.01
CA VAL A 143 45.18 -23.17 -1.48
C VAL A 143 44.53 -23.71 -2.76
N GLY A 144 45.33 -24.29 -3.67
CA GLY A 144 44.83 -24.94 -4.88
C GLY A 144 43.91 -26.11 -4.56
N ASP A 145 44.33 -26.98 -3.63
CA ASP A 145 43.56 -28.14 -3.18
C ASP A 145 42.26 -27.73 -2.50
N LEU A 146 42.30 -26.71 -1.63
CA LEU A 146 41.11 -26.18 -0.96
C LEU A 146 40.15 -25.52 -1.95
N CYS A 147 40.64 -24.80 -2.96
CA CYS A 147 39.79 -24.26 -4.03
C CYS A 147 39.10 -25.37 -4.85
N ALA A 148 39.81 -26.47 -5.13
CA ALA A 148 39.26 -27.63 -5.82
C ALA A 148 38.20 -28.33 -4.97
N ALA A 149 38.47 -28.56 -3.69
CA ALA A 149 37.52 -29.14 -2.73
C ALA A 149 36.24 -28.31 -2.59
N ALA A 150 36.40 -26.97 -2.53
CA ALA A 150 35.29 -26.03 -2.45
C ALA A 150 34.56 -25.79 -3.80
N SER A 151 35.02 -26.41 -4.90
CA SER A 151 34.52 -26.19 -6.26
C SER A 151 34.46 -24.71 -6.66
N VAL A 152 35.44 -23.92 -6.21
CA VAL A 152 35.52 -22.48 -6.50
C VAL A 152 36.20 -22.26 -7.84
N SER A 153 35.41 -21.88 -8.85
CA SER A 153 35.90 -21.50 -10.18
C SER A 153 35.28 -20.17 -10.64
N PRO A 154 36.08 -19.21 -11.17
CA PRO A 154 37.53 -19.26 -11.37
C PRO A 154 38.33 -19.12 -10.07
N ARG A 155 39.60 -19.58 -10.07
CA ARG A 155 40.51 -19.51 -8.91
C ARG A 155 40.71 -18.04 -8.46
N PRO A 156 40.57 -17.73 -7.16
CA PRO A 156 40.79 -16.37 -6.65
C PRO A 156 42.24 -15.94 -6.79
N ARG A 157 42.46 -14.62 -6.88
CA ARG A 157 43.79 -14.04 -6.71
C ARG A 157 44.12 -13.93 -5.23
N PHE A 158 45.26 -14.46 -4.81
CA PHE A 158 45.72 -14.39 -3.42
C PHE A 158 46.76 -13.28 -3.23
N VAL A 159 46.54 -12.46 -2.20
CA VAL A 159 47.46 -11.41 -1.75
C VAL A 159 47.64 -11.53 -0.24
N VAL A 160 48.69 -10.91 0.30
CA VAL A 160 49.01 -10.91 1.73
C VAL A 160 49.07 -9.46 2.22
N ASP A 161 48.40 -9.15 3.32
CA ASP A 161 48.62 -7.92 4.10
C ASP A 161 49.58 -8.26 5.26
N PRO A 162 50.90 -8.01 5.11
CA PRO A 162 51.89 -8.39 6.11
C PRO A 162 51.75 -7.56 7.40
N THR A 163 51.07 -6.41 7.35
CA THR A 163 50.90 -5.52 8.50
C THR A 163 49.71 -5.90 9.38
N ALA A 164 48.80 -6.73 8.87
CA ALA A 164 47.63 -7.18 9.61
C ALA A 164 48.00 -8.29 10.61
N ALA A 165 48.05 -7.96 11.89
CA ALA A 165 48.37 -8.90 12.99
C ALA A 165 47.24 -9.88 13.35
N SER A 166 46.02 -9.71 12.81
CA SER A 166 44.90 -10.58 13.14
C SER A 166 44.98 -11.94 12.43
N VAL A 167 44.56 -13.01 13.12
CA VAL A 167 44.49 -14.38 12.59
C VAL A 167 43.22 -14.54 11.73
N GLY A 168 43.23 -13.91 10.56
CA GLY A 168 42.09 -13.89 9.65
C GLY A 168 42.48 -13.71 8.18
N ALA A 169 41.48 -13.79 7.33
CA ALA A 169 41.59 -13.45 5.92
C ALA A 169 40.35 -12.65 5.50
N VAL A 170 40.44 -11.93 4.39
CA VAL A 170 39.33 -11.13 3.88
C VAL A 170 39.21 -11.32 2.39
N VAL A 171 38.03 -11.73 1.94
CA VAL A 171 37.68 -11.70 0.50
C VAL A 171 37.12 -10.35 0.08
N PHE A 172 37.56 -9.85 -1.08
CA PHE A 172 37.00 -8.67 -1.72
C PHE A 172 37.03 -8.73 -3.25
N GLY A 173 36.36 -7.78 -3.90
CA GLY A 173 36.25 -7.72 -5.36
C GLY A 173 34.88 -8.12 -5.88
N ARG A 174 34.86 -8.73 -7.06
CA ARG A 174 33.64 -9.22 -7.72
C ARG A 174 33.61 -10.74 -7.63
N THR A 175 32.42 -11.34 -7.58
CA THR A 175 32.29 -12.81 -7.53
C THR A 175 33.01 -13.52 -8.68
N ARG A 176 33.10 -12.91 -9.87
CA ARG A 176 33.82 -13.46 -11.04
C ARG A 176 35.34 -13.20 -11.04
N ARG A 177 35.82 -12.27 -10.20
CA ARG A 177 37.25 -11.92 -10.04
C ARG A 177 37.55 -11.68 -8.55
N PRO A 178 37.44 -12.72 -7.70
CA PRO A 178 37.62 -12.57 -6.27
C PRO A 178 39.11 -12.43 -5.93
N VAL A 179 39.40 -11.59 -4.93
CA VAL A 179 40.72 -11.43 -4.33
C VAL A 179 40.62 -11.85 -2.87
N VAL A 180 41.46 -12.78 -2.44
CA VAL A 180 41.57 -13.21 -1.04
C VAL A 180 42.84 -12.60 -0.47
N CYS A 181 42.69 -11.79 0.58
CA CYS A 181 43.80 -11.20 1.31
C CYS A 181 44.05 -11.97 2.61
N LEU A 182 45.19 -12.62 2.72
CA LEU A 182 45.63 -13.31 3.94
C LEU A 182 46.32 -12.30 4.86
N HIS A 183 45.94 -12.27 6.14
CA HIS A 183 46.64 -11.43 7.11
C HIS A 183 47.94 -12.09 7.57
N GLY A 184 48.96 -11.28 7.89
CA GLY A 184 50.23 -11.76 8.43
C GLY A 184 50.07 -12.67 9.65
N GLY A 185 49.15 -12.32 10.57
CA GLY A 185 48.85 -13.13 11.75
C GLY A 185 48.24 -14.51 11.45
N LEU A 186 47.55 -14.69 10.32
CA LEU A 186 47.06 -16.01 9.89
C LEU A 186 48.21 -16.88 9.38
N LEU A 187 49.17 -16.27 8.67
CA LEU A 187 50.33 -16.98 8.14
C LEU A 187 51.26 -17.48 9.26
N SER A 188 51.41 -16.72 10.35
CA SER A 188 52.22 -17.14 11.50
C SER A 188 51.67 -18.36 12.22
N VAL A 189 50.34 -18.51 12.27
CA VAL A 189 49.67 -19.61 13.01
C VAL A 189 49.58 -20.91 12.18
N ARG A 190 49.86 -20.86 10.86
CA ARG A 190 49.75 -22.01 9.95
C ARG A 190 50.50 -23.26 10.42
N ARG A 191 51.69 -23.11 11.02
CA ARG A 191 52.51 -24.24 11.48
C ARG A 191 52.06 -24.76 12.85
N THR A 192 51.59 -23.89 13.73
CA THR A 192 51.20 -24.23 15.10
C THR A 192 49.75 -24.75 15.18
N ASP A 193 48.88 -24.30 14.28
CA ASP A 193 47.47 -24.67 14.22
C ASP A 193 47.01 -24.71 12.74
N PRO A 194 47.40 -25.77 12.00
CA PRO A 194 47.08 -25.92 10.58
C PRO A 194 45.58 -26.10 10.33
N GLU A 195 44.83 -26.67 11.27
CA GLU A 195 43.38 -26.84 11.15
C GLU A 195 42.66 -25.49 11.19
N ARG A 196 43.06 -24.58 12.08
CA ARG A 196 42.55 -23.20 12.07
C ARG A 196 42.87 -22.46 10.78
N PHE A 197 44.06 -22.66 10.23
CA PHE A 197 44.42 -22.08 8.93
C PHE A 197 43.50 -22.58 7.81
N ARG A 198 43.31 -23.90 7.70
CA ARG A 198 42.40 -24.51 6.70
C ARG A 198 40.97 -24.05 6.89
N ALA A 199 40.49 -24.01 8.13
CA ALA A 199 39.16 -23.57 8.48
C ALA A 199 38.93 -22.12 7.99
N VAL A 200 39.75 -21.15 8.42
CA VAL A 200 39.62 -19.75 7.98
C VAL A 200 39.59 -19.61 6.45
N LEU A 201 40.46 -20.34 5.74
CA LEU A 201 40.46 -20.34 4.27
C LEU A 201 39.19 -20.93 3.66
N LEU A 202 38.70 -22.07 4.15
CA LEU A 202 37.45 -22.67 3.66
C LEU A 202 36.24 -21.75 3.90
N HIS A 203 36.20 -21.02 5.02
CA HIS A 203 35.18 -20.01 5.28
C HIS A 203 35.23 -18.84 4.28
N GLU A 204 36.41 -18.30 4.01
CA GLU A 204 36.58 -17.24 3.01
C GLU A 204 36.25 -17.72 1.57
N LEU A 205 36.63 -18.96 1.23
CA LEU A 205 36.24 -19.60 -0.03
C LEU A 205 34.72 -19.82 -0.11
N ALA A 206 34.05 -20.06 1.01
CA ALA A 206 32.60 -20.22 1.07
C ALA A 206 31.88 -18.94 0.69
N HIS A 207 32.36 -17.77 1.11
CA HIS A 207 31.85 -16.48 0.64
C HIS A 207 31.94 -16.32 -0.88
N ILE A 208 32.96 -16.88 -1.53
CA ILE A 208 33.11 -16.86 -2.98
C ILE A 208 32.10 -17.80 -3.64
N ALA A 209 32.03 -19.06 -3.19
CA ALA A 209 31.12 -20.06 -3.77
C ALA A 209 29.65 -19.69 -3.56
N ASN A 210 29.31 -19.08 -2.42
CA ASN A 210 27.97 -18.56 -2.11
C ASN A 210 27.61 -17.30 -2.94
N ARG A 211 28.55 -16.79 -3.75
CA ARG A 211 28.43 -15.54 -4.53
C ARG A 211 28.20 -14.31 -3.66
N ASP A 212 28.66 -14.39 -2.44
CA ASP A 212 28.30 -13.48 -1.39
C ASP A 212 29.17 -12.22 -1.48
N VAL A 213 30.43 -12.30 -1.91
CA VAL A 213 31.37 -11.15 -2.01
C VAL A 213 30.74 -9.89 -2.61
N THR A 214 30.10 -10.02 -3.79
CA THR A 214 29.47 -8.88 -4.48
C THR A 214 28.39 -8.21 -3.64
N LEU A 215 27.50 -9.00 -3.04
CA LEU A 215 26.39 -8.50 -2.23
C LEU A 215 26.87 -7.80 -0.94
N THR A 216 27.95 -8.26 -0.29
CA THR A 216 28.53 -7.56 0.87
C THR A 216 29.09 -6.20 0.48
N TYR A 217 29.91 -6.15 -0.56
CA TYR A 217 30.53 -4.89 -0.97
C TYR A 217 29.49 -3.90 -1.52
N LEU A 218 28.45 -4.40 -2.21
CA LEU A 218 27.32 -3.58 -2.63
C LEU A 218 26.52 -3.05 -1.43
N THR A 219 26.26 -3.88 -0.41
CA THR A 219 25.62 -3.47 0.85
C THR A 219 26.41 -2.37 1.56
N VAL A 220 27.74 -2.51 1.64
CA VAL A 220 28.64 -1.51 2.23
C VAL A 220 28.67 -0.22 1.40
N ALA A 221 28.73 -0.33 0.08
CA ALA A 221 28.73 0.82 -0.82
C ALA A 221 27.41 1.62 -0.72
N LEU A 222 26.27 0.93 -0.81
CA LEU A 222 24.94 1.53 -0.66
C LEU A 222 24.82 2.27 0.69
N TRP A 223 25.24 1.64 1.79
CA TRP A 223 25.19 2.27 3.11
C TRP A 223 26.03 3.56 3.18
N ARG A 224 27.27 3.54 2.66
CA ARG A 224 28.14 4.72 2.68
C ARG A 224 27.60 5.85 1.80
N VAL A 225 27.08 5.51 0.63
CA VAL A 225 26.46 6.46 -0.29
C VAL A 225 25.22 7.08 0.33
N PHE A 226 24.38 6.30 1.02
CA PHE A 226 23.24 6.82 1.78
C PHE A 226 23.68 7.81 2.87
N LEU A 227 24.69 7.47 3.67
CA LEU A 227 25.19 8.37 4.70
C LEU A 227 25.66 9.71 4.12
N GLY A 228 26.42 9.66 3.02
CA GLY A 228 27.02 10.87 2.42
C GLY A 228 26.07 11.69 1.54
N LEU A 229 25.25 11.04 0.72
CA LEU A 229 24.41 11.72 -0.30
C LEU A 229 22.95 11.89 0.08
N VAL A 230 22.50 11.28 1.18
CA VAL A 230 21.10 11.37 1.63
C VAL A 230 21.04 11.91 3.04
N LEU A 231 21.60 11.18 4.01
CA LEU A 231 21.46 11.51 5.42
C LEU A 231 22.16 12.83 5.76
N LEU A 232 23.38 13.06 5.28
CA LEU A 232 24.11 14.29 5.53
C LEU A 232 23.38 15.53 4.98
N PRO A 233 22.98 15.62 3.69
CA PRO A 233 22.19 16.74 3.17
C PRO A 233 20.87 16.96 3.94
N TYR A 234 20.18 15.88 4.30
CA TYR A 234 18.95 15.96 5.09
C TYR A 234 19.20 16.57 6.47
N LEU A 235 20.24 16.13 7.18
CA LEU A 235 20.57 16.67 8.50
C LEU A 235 20.98 18.14 8.44
N LEU A 236 21.68 18.55 7.38
CA LEU A 236 22.02 19.95 7.14
C LEU A 236 20.75 20.80 6.91
N CYS A 237 19.81 20.32 6.09
CA CYS A 237 18.53 21.00 5.86
C CYS A 237 17.67 21.06 7.12
N LEU A 238 17.58 19.96 7.87
CA LEU A 238 16.88 19.92 9.15
C LEU A 238 17.48 20.93 10.14
N GLY A 239 18.81 21.01 10.20
CA GLY A 239 19.53 22.00 11.02
C GLY A 239 19.21 23.44 10.61
N TYR A 240 19.16 23.73 9.30
CA TYR A 240 18.77 25.04 8.78
C TYR A 240 17.33 25.43 9.16
N VAL A 241 16.37 24.51 8.98
CA VAL A 241 14.95 24.74 9.35
C VAL A 241 14.81 24.95 10.86
N VAL A 242 15.46 24.12 11.66
CA VAL A 242 15.49 24.24 13.13
C VAL A 242 16.07 25.59 13.55
N HIS A 243 17.18 26.00 12.95
CA HIS A 243 17.80 27.30 13.23
C HIS A 243 16.84 28.46 12.93
N GLY A 244 16.13 28.44 11.79
CA GLY A 244 15.14 29.46 11.45
C GLY A 244 13.96 29.54 12.43
N ILE A 245 13.47 28.39 12.93
CA ILE A 245 12.40 28.34 13.94
C ILE A 245 12.88 28.96 15.26
N VAL A 246 14.09 28.60 15.72
CA VAL A 246 14.65 29.13 16.97
C VAL A 246 14.94 30.63 16.86
N ALA A 247 15.53 31.07 15.74
CA ALA A 247 15.83 32.48 15.48
C ALA A 247 14.57 33.37 15.42
N SER A 248 13.42 32.79 15.07
CA SER A 248 12.12 33.48 15.06
C SER A 248 11.35 33.37 16.38
N GLY A 249 11.96 32.86 17.45
CA GLY A 249 11.34 32.70 18.78
C GLY A 249 10.34 31.55 18.88
N GLY A 250 10.36 30.61 17.91
CA GLY A 250 9.46 29.45 17.88
C GLY A 250 9.89 28.30 18.81
N SER A 251 8.93 27.48 19.23
CA SER A 251 9.20 26.30 20.06
C SER A 251 9.73 25.12 19.23
N LEU A 252 10.81 24.49 19.67
CA LEU A 252 11.36 23.30 19.01
C LEU A 252 10.49 22.06 19.29
N ARG A 253 9.85 21.52 18.26
CA ARG A 253 9.15 20.22 18.32
C ARG A 253 9.67 19.34 17.20
N LEU A 254 10.08 18.12 17.53
CA LEU A 254 10.56 17.17 16.53
C LEU A 254 9.36 16.75 15.66
N GLY A 255 9.30 17.27 14.44
CA GLY A 255 8.24 16.94 13.50
C GLY A 255 8.25 15.48 13.09
N ARG A 256 7.11 14.97 12.62
CA ARG A 256 6.98 13.61 12.09
C ARG A 256 8.05 13.24 11.04
N PRO A 257 8.45 14.12 10.10
CA PRO A 257 9.51 13.80 9.13
C PRO A 257 10.85 13.47 9.78
N ALA A 258 11.24 14.20 10.84
CA ALA A 258 12.49 13.97 11.56
C ALA A 258 12.48 12.64 12.34
N VAL A 259 11.37 12.32 13.01
CA VAL A 259 11.20 11.01 13.67
C VAL A 259 11.19 9.87 12.65
N LEU A 260 10.47 10.05 11.53
CA LEU A 260 10.44 9.09 10.44
C LEU A 260 11.85 8.83 9.89
N ALA A 261 12.65 9.88 9.70
CA ALA A 261 14.04 9.78 9.26
C ALA A 261 14.90 8.97 10.25
N VAL A 262 14.81 9.25 11.55
CA VAL A 262 15.52 8.49 12.60
C VAL A 262 15.12 7.01 12.57
N VAL A 263 13.83 6.73 12.52
CA VAL A 263 13.32 5.35 12.48
C VAL A 263 13.79 4.64 11.20
N LEU A 264 13.69 5.28 10.03
CA LEU A 264 14.16 4.71 8.76
C LEU A 264 15.66 4.39 8.77
N VAL A 265 16.50 5.25 9.37
CA VAL A 265 17.95 4.98 9.55
C VAL A 265 18.16 3.74 10.44
N VAL A 266 17.42 3.62 11.54
CA VAL A 266 17.48 2.44 12.42
C VAL A 266 17.04 1.17 11.68
N LEU A 267 15.89 1.19 11.00
CA LEU A 267 15.38 0.05 10.23
C LEU A 267 16.38 -0.37 9.14
N LEU A 268 16.96 0.59 8.44
CA LEU A 268 17.97 0.36 7.41
C LEU A 268 19.24 -0.27 7.99
N TYR A 269 19.71 0.23 9.15
CA TYR A 269 20.85 -0.35 9.85
C TYR A 269 20.61 -1.78 10.32
N LEU A 270 19.40 -2.08 10.84
CA LEU A 270 19.02 -3.42 11.25
C LEU A 270 18.92 -4.38 10.06
N ALA A 271 18.32 -3.94 8.94
CA ALA A 271 18.26 -4.72 7.70
C ALA A 271 19.67 -5.01 7.14
N ARG A 272 20.57 -4.02 7.19
CA ARG A 272 21.98 -4.17 6.81
C ARG A 272 22.68 -5.21 7.69
N SER A 273 22.50 -5.09 9.01
CA SER A 273 23.14 -5.98 9.97
C SER A 273 22.63 -7.41 9.84
N ASP A 274 21.34 -7.63 9.61
CA ASP A 274 20.77 -8.96 9.35
C ASP A 274 21.26 -9.57 8.02
N ALA A 275 21.31 -8.77 6.96
CA ALA A 275 21.82 -9.20 5.66
C ALA A 275 23.28 -9.69 5.79
N LEU A 276 24.15 -8.91 6.44
CA LEU A 276 25.56 -9.26 6.66
C LEU A 276 25.71 -10.48 7.59
N ARG A 277 25.04 -10.49 8.74
CA ARG A 277 25.15 -11.56 9.75
C ARG A 277 24.71 -12.92 9.22
N SER A 278 23.63 -12.97 8.46
CA SER A 278 23.08 -14.24 7.97
C SER A 278 24.03 -15.01 7.07
N ARG A 279 24.89 -14.30 6.32
CA ARG A 279 25.83 -14.88 5.36
C ARG A 279 27.01 -15.59 6.01
N GLU A 280 27.45 -15.08 7.16
CA GLU A 280 28.50 -15.71 7.97
C GLU A 280 28.11 -17.14 8.34
N ILE A 281 26.84 -17.38 8.69
CA ILE A 281 26.33 -18.71 9.04
C ILE A 281 26.32 -19.64 7.80
N TYR A 282 25.95 -19.12 6.63
CA TYR A 282 26.01 -19.90 5.38
C TYR A 282 27.45 -20.24 4.98
N ALA A 283 28.40 -19.34 5.23
CA ALA A 283 29.81 -19.58 4.99
C ALA A 283 30.37 -20.66 5.95
N ASP A 284 29.98 -20.61 7.23
CA ASP A 284 30.36 -21.62 8.23
C ASP A 284 29.90 -23.03 7.85
N LEU A 285 28.62 -23.17 7.50
CA LEU A 285 28.07 -24.47 7.11
C LEU A 285 28.73 -25.03 5.85
N ALA A 286 28.96 -24.19 4.84
CA ALA A 286 29.64 -24.60 3.62
C ALA A 286 31.10 -25.01 3.89
N ALA A 287 31.81 -24.28 4.74
CA ALA A 287 33.19 -24.60 5.09
C ALA A 287 33.30 -25.94 5.85
N VAL A 288 32.40 -26.22 6.80
CA VAL A 288 32.33 -27.52 7.48
C VAL A 288 31.99 -28.65 6.50
N ARG A 289 31.06 -28.42 5.55
CA ARG A 289 30.74 -29.39 4.49
C ARG A 289 31.95 -29.74 3.61
N TRP A 290 32.93 -28.85 3.52
CA TRP A 290 34.17 -29.06 2.75
C TRP A 290 35.33 -29.59 3.60
N GLY A 291 35.07 -30.00 4.85
CA GLY A 291 36.05 -30.66 5.71
C GLY A 291 36.79 -29.74 6.69
N ALA A 292 36.30 -28.52 6.93
CA ALA A 292 36.83 -27.69 8.01
C ALA A 292 36.41 -28.23 9.39
N ASP A 293 37.34 -28.18 10.37
CA ASP A 293 37.03 -28.45 11.77
C ASP A 293 35.98 -27.45 12.31
N PRO A 294 34.81 -27.91 12.81
CA PRO A 294 33.80 -27.06 13.43
C PRO A 294 34.32 -26.15 14.56
N VAL A 295 35.40 -26.56 15.24
CA VAL A 295 36.01 -25.85 16.37
C VAL A 295 37.19 -24.97 15.93
N GLY A 296 37.76 -25.19 14.74
CA GLY A 296 39.02 -24.60 14.28
C GLY A 296 39.06 -23.07 14.18
N TRP A 297 37.91 -22.41 14.08
CA TRP A 297 37.79 -20.94 14.10
C TRP A 297 37.22 -20.39 15.41
N SER A 298 36.83 -21.24 16.37
CA SER A 298 36.09 -20.82 17.56
C SER A 298 37.00 -20.22 18.64
N VAL A 299 36.56 -19.10 19.22
CA VAL A 299 37.10 -18.58 20.49
C VAL A 299 36.17 -19.07 21.61
N THR A 300 36.72 -19.68 22.66
CA THR A 300 35.96 -20.10 23.85
C THR A 300 35.30 -18.88 24.50
N ALA A 301 34.00 -18.71 24.25
CA ALA A 301 33.17 -17.72 24.92
C ALA A 301 32.31 -18.42 26.00
N PRO A 302 32.36 -17.97 27.26
CA PRO A 302 31.54 -18.55 28.34
C PRO A 302 30.04 -18.31 28.09
N PRO A 303 29.16 -19.23 28.51
CA PRO A 303 27.72 -19.06 28.40
C PRO A 303 27.23 -17.86 29.26
N PRO A 304 26.10 -17.23 28.89
CA PRO A 304 25.57 -16.10 29.66
C PRO A 304 25.14 -16.55 31.07
N ALA A 305 25.58 -15.81 32.09
CA ALA A 305 25.35 -16.15 33.50
C ALA A 305 23.86 -16.16 33.93
N ASN A 306 22.96 -15.48 33.21
CA ASN A 306 21.52 -15.47 33.50
C ASN A 306 20.65 -15.09 32.28
N ALA A 307 19.33 -15.28 32.42
CA ALA A 307 18.34 -15.02 31.37
C ALA A 307 18.30 -13.55 30.90
N VAL A 308 18.48 -12.59 31.82
CA VAL A 308 18.51 -11.14 31.51
C VAL A 308 19.70 -10.79 30.62
N ARG A 309 20.91 -11.26 30.97
CA ARG A 309 22.10 -11.11 30.11
C ARG A 309 21.94 -11.85 28.79
N GLY A 310 21.22 -12.97 28.76
CA GLY A 310 20.86 -13.68 27.53
C GLY A 310 19.94 -12.85 26.60
N ALA A 311 18.94 -12.16 27.17
CA ALA A 311 18.03 -11.28 26.44
C ALA A 311 18.76 -10.03 25.91
N LEU A 312 19.54 -9.37 26.77
CA LEU A 312 20.42 -8.25 26.37
C LEU A 312 21.43 -8.67 25.29
N GLY A 313 22.02 -9.86 25.42
CA GLY A 313 22.91 -10.43 24.41
C GLY A 313 22.21 -10.64 23.07
N SER A 314 20.94 -11.06 23.08
CA SER A 314 20.14 -11.23 21.87
C SER A 314 19.71 -9.90 21.25
N PHE A 315 19.46 -8.87 22.06
CA PHE A 315 19.17 -7.52 21.58
C PHE A 315 20.40 -6.85 20.98
N THR A 316 21.54 -6.91 21.67
CA THR A 316 22.82 -6.36 21.15
C THR A 316 23.28 -7.05 19.87
N GLU A 317 22.95 -8.34 19.70
CA GLU A 317 23.20 -9.10 18.47
C GLU A 317 22.54 -8.47 17.23
N LEU A 318 21.37 -7.83 17.40
CA LEU A 318 20.67 -7.15 16.29
C LEU A 318 21.52 -6.05 15.67
N TRP A 319 22.36 -5.40 16.48
CA TRP A 319 23.20 -4.27 16.07
C TRP A 319 24.58 -4.69 15.53
N ARG A 320 24.95 -5.97 15.65
CA ARG A 320 26.24 -6.49 15.19
C ARG A 320 26.15 -7.02 13.76
N THR A 321 27.20 -6.75 12.96
CA THR A 321 27.32 -7.27 11.60
C THR A 321 27.85 -8.70 11.54
N HIS A 322 28.57 -9.15 12.58
CA HIS A 322 29.05 -10.52 12.72
C HIS A 322 28.31 -11.21 13.87
N PRO A 323 27.89 -12.48 13.67
CA PRO A 323 27.21 -13.21 14.71
C PRO A 323 28.15 -13.59 15.86
N ARG A 324 27.63 -13.61 17.08
CA ARG A 324 28.35 -14.14 18.25
C ARG A 324 28.72 -15.61 18.06
N TRP A 325 29.88 -16.01 18.58
CA TRP A 325 30.40 -17.38 18.47
C TRP A 325 29.44 -18.45 19.00
N GLY A 326 28.66 -18.16 20.05
CA GLY A 326 27.63 -19.09 20.54
C GLY A 326 26.53 -19.39 19.51
N LEU A 327 26.14 -18.40 18.70
CA LEU A 327 25.14 -18.55 17.65
C LEU A 327 25.71 -19.32 16.45
N ARG A 328 26.97 -19.07 16.08
CA ARG A 328 27.69 -19.82 15.04
C ARG A 328 27.79 -21.31 15.40
N ARG A 329 28.27 -21.62 16.62
CA ARG A 329 28.33 -23.00 17.14
C ARG A 329 26.96 -23.68 17.17
N GLY A 330 25.94 -22.98 17.65
CA GLY A 330 24.57 -23.50 17.66
C GLY A 330 24.05 -23.83 16.26
N ALA A 331 24.34 -22.97 15.27
CA ALA A 331 23.93 -23.20 13.88
C ALA A 331 24.69 -24.34 13.19
N LEU A 332 25.95 -24.60 13.59
CA LEU A 332 26.72 -25.77 13.13
C LEU A 332 26.17 -27.08 13.71
N ALA A 333 25.65 -27.05 14.94
CA ALA A 333 25.05 -28.21 15.60
C ALA A 333 23.62 -28.50 15.12
N ASP A 334 22.79 -27.45 14.95
CA ASP A 334 21.43 -27.54 14.44
C ASP A 334 21.17 -26.40 13.42
N PRO A 335 20.97 -26.70 12.12
CA PRO A 335 20.71 -25.69 11.11
C PRO A 335 19.27 -25.14 11.16
N ALA A 336 18.38 -25.64 12.03
CA ALA A 336 16.99 -25.19 12.13
C ALA A 336 16.81 -23.66 12.19
N PRO A 337 17.63 -22.88 12.91
CA PRO A 337 17.50 -21.42 12.97
C PRO A 337 17.57 -20.71 11.61
N LEU A 338 18.20 -21.31 10.58
CA LEU A 338 18.27 -20.75 9.23
C LEU A 338 16.96 -20.90 8.43
N PHE A 339 16.16 -21.89 8.79
CA PHE A 339 14.88 -22.19 8.16
C PHE A 339 13.70 -21.63 8.94
N ARG A 340 13.88 -21.34 10.24
CA ARG A 340 12.89 -20.62 11.04
C ARG A 340 12.68 -19.20 10.48
N VAL A 341 11.43 -18.78 10.42
CA VAL A 341 11.08 -17.44 9.99
C VAL A 341 11.41 -16.45 11.10
N ALA A 342 12.44 -15.64 10.89
CA ALA A 342 12.81 -14.57 11.81
C ALA A 342 11.75 -13.45 11.76
N LEU A 343 11.16 -13.12 12.91
CA LEU A 343 10.03 -12.19 13.00
C LEU A 343 10.44 -10.75 12.68
N LEU A 344 11.62 -10.32 13.12
CA LEU A 344 12.11 -8.97 12.86
C LEU A 344 12.23 -8.66 11.36
N PRO A 345 12.90 -9.47 10.51
CA PRO A 345 12.90 -9.25 9.06
C PRO A 345 11.50 -9.19 8.44
N VAL A 346 10.56 -10.01 8.92
CA VAL A 346 9.16 -10.02 8.43
C VAL A 346 8.41 -8.75 8.86
N PHE A 347 8.68 -8.24 10.06
CA PHE A 347 8.20 -6.93 10.50
C PHE A 347 8.77 -5.80 9.64
N LEU A 348 10.10 -5.79 9.45
CA LEU A 348 10.80 -4.76 8.67
C LEU A 348 10.28 -4.70 7.23
N ILE A 349 10.17 -5.84 6.54
CA ILE A 349 9.64 -5.89 5.17
C ILE A 349 8.14 -5.50 5.13
N GLY A 350 7.40 -5.72 6.22
CA GLY A 350 6.01 -5.24 6.38
C GLY A 350 5.90 -3.72 6.43
N THR A 351 6.89 -3.01 6.98
CA THR A 351 6.88 -1.53 6.96
C THR A 351 7.02 -0.96 5.55
N VAL A 352 7.65 -1.69 4.62
CA VAL A 352 8.02 -1.18 3.30
C VAL A 352 6.81 -0.71 2.48
N PRO A 353 5.73 -1.48 2.25
CA PRO A 353 4.58 -1.00 1.48
C PRO A 353 3.92 0.24 2.09
N ALA A 354 3.80 0.28 3.41
CA ALA A 354 3.14 1.35 4.15
C ALA A 354 3.98 2.64 4.24
N LEU A 355 5.28 2.56 3.94
CA LEU A 355 6.18 3.71 3.85
C LEU A 355 6.43 4.09 2.38
N ALA A 356 6.86 3.14 1.55
CA ALA A 356 7.25 3.37 0.16
C ALA A 356 6.10 3.94 -0.68
N VAL A 357 4.90 3.35 -0.60
CA VAL A 357 3.79 3.80 -1.45
C VAL A 357 3.38 5.22 -1.08
N PRO A 358 3.04 5.57 0.17
CA PRO A 358 2.74 6.96 0.54
C PRO A 358 3.85 7.95 0.18
N GLN A 359 5.13 7.57 0.32
CA GLN A 359 6.24 8.44 -0.04
C GLN A 359 6.31 8.74 -1.53
N VAL A 360 6.15 7.73 -2.39
CA VAL A 360 6.10 7.95 -3.83
C VAL A 360 4.86 8.75 -4.23
N LEU A 361 3.71 8.54 -3.56
CA LEU A 361 2.54 9.39 -3.76
C LEU A 361 2.83 10.84 -3.40
N MET A 362 3.49 11.10 -2.28
CA MET A 362 3.86 12.47 -1.87
C MET A 362 4.84 13.13 -2.85
N GLN A 363 5.78 12.37 -3.42
CA GLN A 363 6.66 12.88 -4.48
C GLN A 363 5.89 13.25 -5.75
N ILE A 364 5.02 12.35 -6.23
CA ILE A 364 4.23 12.57 -7.46
C ILE A 364 3.21 13.69 -7.26
N ALA A 365 2.62 13.80 -6.06
CA ALA A 365 1.62 14.81 -5.73
C ALA A 365 2.16 16.25 -5.93
N GLN A 366 3.47 16.47 -5.74
CA GLN A 366 4.08 17.79 -5.99
C GLN A 366 3.87 18.27 -7.43
N TYR A 367 3.81 17.34 -8.38
CA TYR A 367 3.68 17.62 -9.82
C TYR A 367 2.24 17.77 -10.30
N ARG A 368 1.26 17.61 -9.40
CA ARG A 368 -0.18 17.79 -9.68
C ARG A 368 -0.72 16.92 -10.81
N VAL A 369 -0.02 15.82 -11.08
CA VAL A 369 -0.47 14.78 -11.99
C VAL A 369 -1.79 14.23 -11.46
N ASN A 370 -2.75 14.03 -12.36
CA ASN A 370 -4.02 13.43 -11.98
C ASN A 370 -3.76 11.99 -11.57
N PHE A 371 -3.95 11.70 -10.27
CA PHE A 371 -3.89 10.34 -9.76
C PHE A 371 -5.00 9.52 -10.42
N THR A 372 -4.63 8.74 -11.42
CA THR A 372 -5.50 7.71 -11.96
C THR A 372 -5.35 6.45 -11.12
N ASN A 373 -6.43 5.67 -11.00
CA ASN A 373 -6.39 4.35 -10.36
C ASN A 373 -5.33 3.42 -11.00
N ASN A 374 -4.98 3.68 -12.26
CA ASN A 374 -3.91 2.97 -12.97
C ASN A 374 -2.52 3.24 -12.40
N LEU A 375 -2.18 4.49 -12.09
CA LEU A 375 -0.90 4.86 -11.51
C LEU A 375 -0.75 4.26 -10.10
N MET A 376 -1.81 4.34 -9.28
CA MET A 376 -1.85 3.70 -7.96
C MET A 376 -1.57 2.20 -8.03
N THR A 377 -2.18 1.52 -9.01
CA THR A 377 -1.97 0.09 -9.21
C THR A 377 -0.49 -0.19 -9.50
N VAL A 378 0.16 0.58 -10.39
CA VAL A 378 1.60 0.41 -10.70
C VAL A 378 2.49 0.61 -9.48
N LEU A 379 2.18 1.62 -8.66
CA LEU A 379 2.96 1.95 -7.46
C LEU A 379 2.89 0.86 -6.39
N VAL A 380 1.80 0.12 -6.33
CA VAL A 380 1.59 -0.98 -5.38
C VAL A 380 2.18 -2.31 -5.87
N ILE A 381 2.28 -2.51 -7.20
CA ILE A 381 2.82 -3.76 -7.79
C ILE A 381 4.23 -4.05 -7.28
N VAL A 382 5.17 -3.10 -7.41
CA VAL A 382 6.59 -3.38 -7.15
C VAL A 382 6.84 -3.74 -5.67
N PRO A 383 6.40 -2.93 -4.67
CA PRO A 383 6.54 -3.31 -3.27
C PRO A 383 5.75 -4.59 -2.94
N GLY A 384 4.54 -4.75 -3.49
CA GLY A 384 3.69 -5.90 -3.24
C GLY A 384 4.33 -7.23 -3.68
N VAL A 385 4.85 -7.29 -4.92
CA VAL A 385 5.52 -8.48 -5.47
C VAL A 385 6.76 -8.84 -4.66
N LEU A 386 7.61 -7.85 -4.36
CA LEU A 386 8.88 -8.09 -3.69
C LEU A 386 8.68 -8.55 -2.24
N VAL A 387 7.81 -7.87 -1.48
CA VAL A 387 7.47 -8.23 -0.09
C VAL A 387 6.85 -9.63 -0.04
N THR A 388 5.93 -9.91 -0.95
CA THR A 388 5.32 -11.24 -1.08
C THR A 388 6.38 -12.31 -1.36
N GLY A 389 7.23 -12.09 -2.36
CA GLY A 389 8.25 -13.06 -2.75
C GLY A 389 9.16 -13.43 -1.59
N VAL A 390 9.60 -12.43 -0.81
CA VAL A 390 10.42 -12.62 0.40
C VAL A 390 9.70 -13.50 1.43
N VAL A 391 8.46 -13.15 1.79
CA VAL A 391 7.70 -13.83 2.86
C VAL A 391 7.28 -15.24 2.43
N VAL A 392 6.81 -15.40 1.19
CA VAL A 392 6.39 -16.71 0.65
C VAL A 392 7.56 -17.67 0.60
N VAL A 393 8.72 -17.26 0.08
CA VAL A 393 9.92 -18.10 0.04
C VAL A 393 10.38 -18.48 1.46
N ALA A 394 10.35 -17.54 2.41
CA ALA A 394 10.73 -17.82 3.80
C ALA A 394 9.80 -18.86 4.45
N LEU A 395 8.48 -18.71 4.30
CA LEU A 395 7.50 -19.67 4.82
C LEU A 395 7.61 -21.03 4.14
N TRP A 396 7.80 -21.09 2.82
CA TRP A 396 7.99 -22.35 2.09
C TRP A 396 9.25 -23.09 2.56
N ARG A 397 10.37 -22.39 2.78
CA ARG A 397 11.59 -22.98 3.31
C ARG A 397 11.37 -23.55 4.71
N ALA A 398 10.65 -22.83 5.57
CA ALA A 398 10.30 -23.30 6.92
C ALA A 398 9.42 -24.55 6.89
N VAL A 399 8.43 -24.60 5.99
CA VAL A 399 7.53 -25.75 5.82
C VAL A 399 8.29 -26.95 5.28
N VAL A 400 9.07 -26.79 4.21
CA VAL A 400 9.84 -27.88 3.61
C VAL A 400 10.86 -28.44 4.61
N TYR A 401 11.55 -27.59 5.36
CA TYR A 401 12.44 -28.04 6.43
C TYR A 401 11.70 -28.87 7.47
N ALA A 402 10.53 -28.41 7.92
CA ALA A 402 9.73 -29.15 8.90
C ALA A 402 9.28 -30.52 8.37
N LEU A 403 8.89 -30.60 7.10
CA LEU A 403 8.51 -31.86 6.45
C LEU A 403 9.66 -32.84 6.27
N LEU A 404 10.88 -32.36 5.96
CA LEU A 404 12.07 -33.20 5.77
C LEU A 404 12.66 -33.71 7.09
N THR A 405 12.42 -33.00 8.19
CA THR A 405 12.95 -33.31 9.53
C THR A 405 11.92 -33.93 10.48
N GLY A 406 10.67 -34.08 10.03
CA GLY A 406 9.56 -34.55 10.88
C GLY A 406 9.17 -33.59 12.01
N THR A 407 9.65 -32.33 11.99
CA THR A 407 9.32 -31.34 13.02
C THR A 407 7.96 -30.69 12.78
N ARG A 408 7.42 -30.00 13.79
CA ARG A 408 6.10 -29.37 13.70
C ARG A 408 6.09 -28.27 12.63
N VAL A 409 5.26 -28.45 11.61
CA VAL A 409 5.02 -27.43 10.58
C VAL A 409 4.49 -26.15 11.24
N PRO A 410 5.15 -24.98 11.04
CA PRO A 410 4.66 -23.71 11.59
C PRO A 410 3.30 -23.37 10.96
N SER A 411 2.43 -22.65 11.66
CA SER A 411 1.14 -22.22 11.07
C SER A 411 1.32 -21.09 10.05
N GLY A 412 2.41 -20.33 10.14
CA GLY A 412 2.65 -19.11 9.37
C GLY A 412 1.83 -17.89 9.81
N ALA A 413 0.74 -18.08 10.55
CA ALA A 413 -0.14 -17.01 10.98
C ALA A 413 0.59 -15.96 11.85
N TRP A 414 1.47 -16.40 12.76
CA TRP A 414 2.24 -15.48 13.59
C TRP A 414 3.24 -14.64 12.80
N ALA A 415 4.00 -15.26 11.89
CA ALA A 415 4.89 -14.51 11.00
C ALA A 415 4.11 -13.51 10.12
N GLY A 416 2.95 -13.95 9.60
CA GLY A 416 2.03 -13.07 8.89
C GLY A 416 1.49 -11.91 9.73
N ALA A 417 1.17 -12.15 11.00
CA ALA A 417 0.73 -11.09 11.92
C ALA A 417 1.83 -10.03 12.10
N TRP A 418 3.10 -10.44 12.21
CA TRP A 418 4.24 -9.52 12.27
C TRP A 418 4.44 -8.72 10.97
N LEU A 419 4.13 -9.30 9.81
CA LEU A 419 4.10 -8.57 8.54
C LEU A 419 3.06 -7.43 8.59
N GLY A 420 1.85 -7.75 9.06
CA GLY A 420 0.78 -6.77 9.23
C GLY A 420 1.04 -5.74 10.32
N ALA A 421 1.72 -6.12 11.41
CA ALA A 421 2.19 -5.21 12.45
C ALA A 421 3.23 -4.23 11.89
N GLY A 422 4.13 -4.69 11.03
CA GLY A 422 5.05 -3.85 10.27
C GLY A 422 4.33 -2.83 9.39
N MET A 423 3.30 -3.26 8.65
CA MET A 423 2.47 -2.33 7.85
C MET A 423 1.80 -1.27 8.72
N SER A 424 1.23 -1.69 9.85
CA SER A 424 0.55 -0.79 10.79
C SER A 424 1.52 0.23 11.40
N ALA A 425 2.71 -0.21 11.80
CA ALA A 425 3.78 0.67 12.25
C ALA A 425 4.20 1.64 11.12
N GLY A 426 4.32 1.17 9.88
CA GLY A 426 4.61 2.01 8.73
C GLY A 426 3.55 3.11 8.48
N LEU A 427 2.26 2.83 8.69
CA LEU A 427 1.19 3.83 8.59
C LEU A 427 1.29 4.88 9.69
N VAL A 428 1.54 4.45 10.92
CA VAL A 428 1.78 5.33 12.07
C VAL A 428 3.06 6.14 11.88
N LEU A 429 4.06 5.65 11.16
CA LEU A 429 5.27 6.42 10.91
C LEU A 429 5.08 7.43 9.77
N SER A 430 4.44 7.03 8.68
CA SER A 430 4.19 7.91 7.53
C SER A 430 3.14 8.98 7.78
N GLY A 431 2.22 8.77 8.73
CA GLY A 431 1.07 9.66 8.93
C GLY A 431 -0.02 9.50 7.89
N PHE A 432 0.12 8.51 7.02
CA PHE A 432 -0.87 8.23 5.99
C PHE A 432 -2.21 7.85 6.63
N GLY A 433 -3.25 8.61 6.31
CA GLY A 433 -4.58 8.47 6.89
C GLY A 433 -4.76 9.07 8.29
N SER A 434 -3.70 9.32 9.07
CA SER A 434 -3.75 9.87 10.44
C SER A 434 -3.46 11.37 10.55
N GLY A 435 -2.96 12.00 9.49
CA GLY A 435 -2.74 13.45 9.46
C GLY A 435 -1.61 13.85 10.40
N TRP A 436 -1.83 14.92 11.16
CA TRP A 436 -0.82 15.45 12.09
C TRP A 436 -0.78 14.68 13.42
N GLY A 437 -1.82 13.91 13.74
CA GLY A 437 -1.85 13.03 14.92
C GLY A 437 -0.91 11.83 14.79
N TRP A 438 -0.20 11.51 15.87
CA TRP A 438 0.65 10.30 15.94
C TRP A 438 -0.17 9.02 15.91
N LEU A 439 -1.26 8.97 16.67
CA LEU A 439 -2.21 7.87 16.67
C LEU A 439 -3.48 8.26 15.91
N PRO A 440 -4.08 7.33 15.15
CA PRO A 440 -5.38 7.57 14.54
C PRO A 440 -6.48 7.64 15.62
N GLN A 441 -7.59 8.29 15.30
CA GLN A 441 -8.78 8.38 16.15
C GLN A 441 -9.39 7.01 16.46
N ARG A 442 -9.20 6.01 15.58
CA ARG A 442 -9.64 4.62 15.78
C ARG A 442 -8.46 3.65 15.77
N PRO A 443 -7.62 3.60 16.83
CA PRO A 443 -6.48 2.70 16.92
C PRO A 443 -6.78 1.21 16.66
N PRO A 444 -7.94 0.64 17.05
CA PRO A 444 -8.25 -0.77 16.78
C PRO A 444 -8.24 -1.15 15.30
N VAL A 445 -8.45 -0.21 14.39
CA VAL A 445 -8.40 -0.46 12.93
C VAL A 445 -6.97 -0.84 12.48
N LEU A 446 -5.93 -0.50 13.24
CA LEU A 446 -4.56 -0.98 13.01
C LEU A 446 -4.41 -2.51 13.25
N LEU A 447 -5.40 -3.18 13.82
CA LEU A 447 -5.41 -4.65 13.91
C LEU A 447 -5.83 -5.30 12.59
N VAL A 448 -6.44 -4.56 11.66
CA VAL A 448 -6.89 -5.10 10.37
C VAL A 448 -5.72 -5.58 9.50
N PRO A 449 -4.63 -4.80 9.30
CA PRO A 449 -3.43 -5.30 8.62
C PRO A 449 -2.80 -6.51 9.33
N VAL A 450 -2.83 -6.54 10.67
CA VAL A 450 -2.32 -7.67 11.47
C VAL A 450 -3.13 -8.93 11.20
N ALA A 451 -4.46 -8.85 11.21
CA ALA A 451 -5.36 -9.96 10.91
C ALA A 451 -5.22 -10.43 9.46
N ALA A 452 -5.17 -9.50 8.50
CA ALA A 452 -4.95 -9.81 7.08
C ALA A 452 -3.60 -10.49 6.85
N GLY A 453 -2.53 -9.98 7.48
CA GLY A 453 -1.21 -10.59 7.49
C GLY A 453 -1.23 -12.01 8.07
N ALA A 454 -1.92 -12.23 9.18
CA ALA A 454 -2.06 -13.55 9.79
C ALA A 454 -2.78 -14.55 8.86
N ALA A 455 -3.89 -14.13 8.25
CA ALA A 455 -4.60 -14.94 7.26
C ALA A 455 -3.72 -15.26 6.04
N PHE A 456 -2.96 -14.28 5.55
CA PHE A 456 -2.00 -14.43 4.46
C PHE A 456 -0.92 -15.47 4.79
N GLY A 457 -0.25 -15.34 5.94
CA GLY A 457 0.79 -16.29 6.36
C GLY A 457 0.25 -17.70 6.58
N TRP A 458 -0.99 -17.80 7.07
CA TRP A 458 -1.68 -19.08 7.25
C TRP A 458 -2.01 -19.76 5.92
N TRP A 459 -2.53 -18.99 4.96
CA TRP A 459 -2.80 -19.46 3.60
C TRP A 459 -1.53 -19.94 2.91
N VAL A 460 -0.45 -19.14 2.94
CA VAL A 460 0.83 -19.49 2.29
C VAL A 460 1.38 -20.81 2.82
N THR A 461 1.30 -21.01 4.14
CA THR A 461 1.84 -22.21 4.79
C THR A 461 1.02 -23.45 4.47
N GLN A 462 -0.33 -23.36 4.47
CA GLN A 462 -1.17 -24.48 4.05
C GLN A 462 -0.95 -24.81 2.57
N CYS A 463 -0.78 -23.81 1.70
CA CYS A 463 -0.45 -24.01 0.29
C CYS A 463 0.91 -24.72 0.13
N ALA A 464 1.95 -24.27 0.83
CA ALA A 464 3.27 -24.91 0.81
C ALA A 464 3.20 -26.38 1.22
N ARG A 465 2.47 -26.65 2.32
CA ARG A 465 2.29 -28.01 2.84
C ARG A 465 1.53 -28.91 1.84
N LEU A 466 0.44 -28.40 1.26
CA LEU A 466 -0.38 -29.14 0.30
C LEU A 466 0.41 -29.46 -0.97
N TRP A 467 1.10 -28.49 -1.54
CA TRP A 467 1.92 -28.69 -2.74
C TRP A 467 3.12 -29.60 -2.49
N ALA A 468 3.78 -29.50 -1.34
CA ALA A 468 4.85 -30.41 -0.97
C ALA A 468 4.35 -31.88 -0.93
N ALA A 469 3.12 -32.10 -0.47
CA ALA A 469 2.49 -33.41 -0.38
C ALA A 469 1.99 -33.98 -1.73
N THR A 470 1.64 -33.12 -2.70
CA THR A 470 1.03 -33.54 -3.97
C THR A 470 1.96 -33.42 -5.18
N ALA A 471 3.10 -32.73 -5.04
CA ALA A 471 4.06 -32.53 -6.12
C ALA A 471 4.67 -33.86 -6.62
N ARG A 472 4.66 -34.04 -7.95
CA ARG A 472 5.19 -35.23 -8.62
C ARG A 472 6.56 -35.01 -9.28
N GLY A 473 6.94 -33.75 -9.46
CA GLY A 473 8.21 -33.38 -10.09
C GLY A 473 9.39 -33.53 -9.13
N ARG A 474 10.61 -33.48 -9.69
CA ARG A 474 11.86 -33.43 -8.93
C ARG A 474 12.08 -32.11 -8.18
N THR A 475 11.26 -31.09 -8.44
CA THR A 475 11.39 -29.76 -7.81
C THR A 475 10.03 -29.16 -7.45
N LEU A 476 10.02 -28.32 -6.40
CA LEU A 476 8.83 -27.57 -5.96
C LEU A 476 8.75 -26.14 -6.55
N ARG A 477 9.71 -25.74 -7.40
CA ARG A 477 9.80 -24.39 -7.97
C ARG A 477 8.55 -23.92 -8.73
N PRO A 478 7.88 -24.71 -9.59
CA PRO A 478 6.69 -24.23 -10.28
C PRO A 478 5.51 -24.00 -9.32
N ALA A 479 5.36 -24.84 -8.29
CA ALA A 479 4.35 -24.68 -7.26
C ALA A 479 4.63 -23.46 -6.36
N LEU A 480 5.90 -23.22 -6.05
CA LEU A 480 6.32 -21.99 -5.38
C LEU A 480 6.02 -20.76 -6.24
N ALA A 481 6.33 -20.79 -7.54
CA ALA A 481 6.08 -19.67 -8.44
C ALA A 481 4.59 -19.34 -8.57
N SER A 482 3.71 -20.35 -8.68
CA SER A 482 2.27 -20.14 -8.72
C SER A 482 1.73 -19.56 -7.40
N CYS A 483 2.24 -20.04 -6.25
CA CYS A 483 1.88 -19.47 -4.95
C CYS A 483 2.40 -18.04 -4.76
N VAL A 484 3.61 -17.71 -5.24
CA VAL A 484 4.14 -16.35 -5.23
C VAL A 484 3.26 -15.43 -6.10
N ALA A 485 2.89 -15.85 -7.31
CA ALA A 485 2.03 -15.06 -8.19
C ALA A 485 0.65 -14.80 -7.56
N ALA A 486 0.02 -15.83 -7.00
CA ALA A 486 -1.25 -15.73 -6.29
C ALA A 486 -1.19 -14.80 -5.07
N ALA A 487 -0.19 -15.01 -4.22
CA ALA A 487 0.04 -14.20 -3.03
C ALA A 487 0.37 -12.75 -3.40
N ALA A 488 1.06 -12.52 -4.51
CA ALA A 488 1.45 -11.18 -4.94
C ALA A 488 0.23 -10.42 -5.44
N LEU A 489 -0.63 -11.08 -6.22
CA LEU A 489 -1.92 -10.50 -6.62
C LEU A 489 -2.79 -10.16 -5.40
N ALA A 490 -2.83 -11.05 -4.40
CA ALA A 490 -3.53 -10.79 -3.14
C ALA A 490 -2.98 -9.59 -2.38
N MET A 491 -1.67 -9.49 -2.24
CA MET A 491 -1.00 -8.35 -1.61
C MET A 491 -1.26 -7.05 -2.38
N MET A 492 -1.22 -7.09 -3.71
CA MET A 492 -1.47 -5.93 -4.57
C MET A 492 -2.90 -5.41 -4.41
N SER A 493 -3.89 -6.28 -4.53
CA SER A 493 -5.30 -5.90 -4.38
C SER A 493 -5.60 -5.42 -2.95
N TRP A 494 -5.03 -6.08 -1.94
CA TRP A 494 -5.12 -5.66 -0.55
C TRP A 494 -4.54 -4.27 -0.32
N LEU A 495 -3.31 -4.02 -0.76
CA LEU A 495 -2.65 -2.72 -0.58
C LEU A 495 -3.37 -1.62 -1.35
N THR A 496 -3.90 -1.92 -2.54
CA THR A 496 -4.70 -0.96 -3.32
C THR A 496 -5.95 -0.56 -2.56
N TRP A 497 -6.75 -1.52 -2.10
CA TRP A 497 -7.93 -1.25 -1.27
C TRP A 497 -7.57 -0.55 0.04
N TRP A 498 -6.53 -1.04 0.73
CA TRP A 498 -6.14 -0.51 2.03
C TRP A 498 -5.68 0.94 1.92
N LEU A 499 -4.84 1.29 0.94
CA LEU A 499 -4.34 2.65 0.81
C LEU A 499 -5.39 3.63 0.26
N LEU A 500 -6.33 3.17 -0.56
CA LEU A 500 -7.37 4.03 -1.15
C LEU A 500 -8.61 4.18 -0.25
N ALA A 501 -8.97 3.14 0.49
CA ALA A 501 -10.21 3.07 1.25
C ALA A 501 -10.01 2.63 2.70
N GLY A 502 -9.29 1.54 2.95
CA GLY A 502 -9.14 0.95 4.29
C GLY A 502 -8.53 1.91 5.32
N ALA A 503 -7.40 2.55 4.98
CA ALA A 503 -6.69 3.51 5.81
C ALA A 503 -7.52 4.77 6.09
N THR A 504 -8.47 5.11 5.22
CA THR A 504 -9.39 6.23 5.46
C THR A 504 -10.29 5.95 6.68
N SER A 505 -10.60 4.67 6.94
CA SER A 505 -11.38 4.23 8.10
C SER A 505 -10.67 4.40 9.45
N LEU A 506 -9.36 4.71 9.45
CA LEU A 506 -8.60 5.01 10.67
C LEU A 506 -9.12 6.26 11.40
N ASN A 507 -9.70 7.21 10.65
CA ASN A 507 -10.16 8.50 11.19
C ASN A 507 -11.55 8.91 10.68
N ARG A 508 -12.25 8.03 9.93
CA ARG A 508 -13.51 8.36 9.25
C ARG A 508 -14.70 8.17 10.18
N ASP A 509 -15.41 9.25 10.48
CA ASP A 509 -16.76 9.16 11.03
C ASP A 509 -17.76 8.64 10.01
N ALA A 510 -18.79 7.94 10.51
CA ALA A 510 -19.82 7.42 9.63
C ALA A 510 -20.57 8.59 8.97
N PRO A 511 -20.87 8.53 7.67
CA PRO A 511 -21.69 9.55 7.03
C PRO A 511 -23.06 9.62 7.71
N SER A 512 -23.66 10.81 7.72
CA SER A 512 -25.03 10.97 8.24
C SER A 512 -26.01 10.14 7.39
N ALA A 513 -27.10 9.71 8.04
CA ALA A 513 -28.17 8.94 7.39
C ALA A 513 -28.71 9.67 6.14
N GLU A 514 -28.97 10.96 6.26
CA GLU A 514 -29.49 11.77 5.15
C GLU A 514 -28.54 11.79 3.94
N MET A 515 -27.23 11.87 4.20
CA MET A 515 -26.21 11.91 3.16
C MET A 515 -26.07 10.58 2.43
N MET A 516 -26.14 9.48 3.18
CA MET A 516 -26.19 8.14 2.61
C MET A 516 -27.44 7.93 1.77
N ALA A 517 -28.59 8.47 2.19
CA ALA A 517 -29.85 8.34 1.45
C ALA A 517 -29.78 9.05 0.10
N ARG A 518 -29.18 10.26 0.08
CA ARG A 518 -28.90 11.01 -1.16
C ARG A 518 -27.92 10.27 -2.06
N ALA A 519 -26.88 9.64 -1.52
CA ALA A 519 -25.93 8.85 -2.30
C ALA A 519 -26.59 7.65 -2.99
N ILE A 520 -27.40 6.88 -2.23
CA ILE A 520 -28.11 5.71 -2.75
C ILE A 520 -29.10 6.10 -3.85
N THR A 521 -29.86 7.19 -3.68
CA THR A 521 -30.84 7.66 -4.67
C THR A 521 -30.19 8.25 -5.93
N GLN A 522 -29.00 8.84 -5.82
CA GLN A 522 -28.20 9.26 -6.99
C GLN A 522 -27.63 8.05 -7.75
N TRP A 523 -27.20 7.02 -7.03
CA TRP A 523 -26.64 5.80 -7.62
C TRP A 523 -27.72 4.91 -8.26
N LEU A 524 -28.86 4.78 -7.60
CA LEU A 524 -30.03 4.00 -8.01
C LEU A 524 -31.23 4.96 -8.14
N PRO A 525 -31.46 5.56 -9.31
CA PRO A 525 -32.50 6.57 -9.50
C PRO A 525 -33.90 6.06 -9.12
N SER A 526 -34.63 6.84 -8.33
CA SER A 526 -35.99 6.53 -7.89
C SER A 526 -36.84 7.80 -7.80
N GLN A 527 -38.13 7.69 -8.11
CA GLN A 527 -39.12 8.74 -7.80
C GLN A 527 -39.66 8.63 -6.36
N ALA A 528 -39.32 7.56 -5.64
CA ALA A 528 -39.67 7.44 -4.23
C ALA A 528 -38.83 8.41 -3.37
N PRO A 529 -39.39 8.96 -2.28
CA PRO A 529 -38.61 9.70 -1.31
C PRO A 529 -37.48 8.82 -0.75
N ALA A 530 -36.37 9.44 -0.36
CA ALA A 530 -35.14 8.75 0.04
C ALA A 530 -35.32 7.79 1.25
N GLY A 531 -36.44 7.92 1.98
CA GLY A 531 -36.82 7.08 3.11
C GLY A 531 -36.02 7.39 4.36
N ASP A 532 -36.46 6.86 5.51
CA ASP A 532 -35.70 6.95 6.74
C ASP A 532 -34.70 5.78 6.84
N LEU A 533 -33.40 6.09 6.71
CA LEU A 533 -32.34 5.09 6.84
C LEU A 533 -32.14 4.60 8.29
N SER A 534 -32.70 5.28 9.29
CA SER A 534 -32.65 4.84 10.68
C SER A 534 -33.33 3.47 10.86
N ALA A 535 -34.30 3.14 10.00
CA ALA A 535 -35.01 1.87 9.98
C ALA A 535 -34.14 0.69 9.49
N ILE A 536 -32.93 0.93 8.97
CA ILE A 536 -31.99 -0.12 8.57
C ILE A 536 -30.70 0.03 9.41
N PRO A 537 -30.66 -0.62 10.60
CA PRO A 537 -29.54 -0.50 11.51
C PRO A 537 -28.20 -0.84 10.86
N GLY A 538 -27.21 0.05 11.04
CA GLY A 538 -25.84 -0.15 10.56
C GLY A 538 -25.60 0.16 9.08
N LEU A 539 -26.63 0.53 8.31
CA LEU A 539 -26.48 0.84 6.88
C LEU A 539 -25.45 1.94 6.63
N THR A 540 -25.44 3.01 7.42
CA THR A 540 -24.48 4.12 7.32
C THR A 540 -23.04 3.68 7.62
N VAL A 541 -22.85 2.57 8.33
CA VAL A 541 -21.54 2.00 8.66
C VAL A 541 -21.09 1.00 7.58
N PHE A 542 -21.97 0.11 7.15
CA PHE A 542 -21.62 -0.99 6.24
C PHE A 542 -21.65 -0.59 4.76
N ALA A 543 -22.59 0.27 4.33
CA ALA A 543 -22.71 0.66 2.92
C ALA A 543 -21.40 1.23 2.34
N PRO A 544 -20.70 2.18 3.00
CA PRO A 544 -19.42 2.67 2.50
C PRO A 544 -18.37 1.57 2.35
N GLN A 545 -18.39 0.56 3.23
CA GLN A 545 -17.43 -0.54 3.20
C GLN A 545 -17.72 -1.49 2.04
N LEU A 546 -18.99 -1.78 1.78
CA LEU A 546 -19.42 -2.59 0.64
C LEU A 546 -19.12 -1.89 -0.69
N ASP A 547 -19.30 -0.57 -0.76
CA ASP A 547 -18.95 0.24 -1.94
C ASP A 547 -17.44 0.20 -2.19
N ASN A 548 -16.62 0.39 -1.15
CA ASN A 548 -15.16 0.30 -1.26
C ASN A 548 -14.69 -1.09 -1.74
N ILE A 549 -15.32 -2.17 -1.27
CA ILE A 549 -15.03 -3.54 -1.75
C ILE A 549 -15.44 -3.68 -3.22
N ALA A 550 -16.62 -3.18 -3.60
CA ALA A 550 -17.12 -3.23 -4.96
C ALA A 550 -16.21 -2.49 -5.96
N GLU A 551 -15.64 -1.36 -5.55
CA GLU A 551 -14.76 -0.53 -6.38
C GLU A 551 -13.31 -1.01 -6.41
N THR A 552 -12.94 -2.01 -5.60
CA THR A 552 -11.56 -2.53 -5.56
C THR A 552 -11.23 -3.24 -6.88
N PRO A 553 -10.26 -2.73 -7.67
CA PRO A 553 -9.90 -3.35 -8.93
C PRO A 553 -9.33 -4.76 -8.69
N MET A 554 -9.72 -5.71 -9.54
CA MET A 554 -9.23 -7.10 -9.51
C MET A 554 -9.53 -7.88 -8.20
N GLY A 555 -10.43 -7.39 -7.35
CA GLY A 555 -10.85 -8.06 -6.12
C GLY A 555 -11.39 -9.48 -6.37
N ALA A 556 -12.37 -9.61 -7.28
CA ALA A 556 -12.90 -10.91 -7.69
C ALA A 556 -11.82 -11.86 -8.24
N LEU A 557 -10.94 -11.39 -9.10
CA LEU A 557 -9.85 -12.20 -9.67
C LEU A 557 -8.90 -12.71 -8.58
N THR A 558 -8.57 -11.83 -7.63
CA THR A 558 -7.70 -12.15 -6.50
C THR A 558 -8.26 -13.28 -5.67
N ILE A 559 -9.53 -13.17 -5.25
CA ILE A 559 -10.19 -14.21 -4.48
C ILE A 559 -10.22 -15.52 -5.29
N THR A 560 -10.53 -15.45 -6.59
CA THR A 560 -10.51 -16.62 -7.48
C THR A 560 -9.17 -17.32 -7.51
N VAL A 561 -8.08 -16.58 -7.63
CA VAL A 561 -6.72 -17.17 -7.62
C VAL A 561 -6.40 -17.83 -6.28
N LEU A 562 -6.84 -17.24 -5.15
CA LEU A 562 -6.56 -17.76 -3.81
C LEU A 562 -7.18 -19.14 -3.52
N TRP A 563 -8.28 -19.52 -4.17
CA TRP A 563 -8.88 -20.86 -4.01
C TRP A 563 -8.56 -21.81 -5.17
N THR A 564 -8.35 -21.31 -6.39
CA THR A 564 -8.03 -22.15 -7.56
C THR A 564 -6.63 -22.77 -7.47
N VAL A 565 -5.62 -22.03 -7.00
CA VAL A 565 -4.25 -22.55 -6.82
C VAL A 565 -4.19 -23.76 -5.87
N PRO A 566 -4.74 -23.70 -4.63
CA PRO A 566 -4.79 -24.88 -3.77
C PRO A 566 -5.74 -25.96 -4.29
N LEU A 567 -6.84 -25.62 -4.97
CA LEU A 567 -7.74 -26.61 -5.56
C LEU A 567 -7.04 -27.47 -6.63
N LEU A 568 -6.22 -26.87 -7.49
CA LEU A 568 -5.42 -27.59 -8.49
C LEU A 568 -4.40 -28.53 -7.84
N ALA A 569 -3.77 -28.09 -6.74
CA ALA A 569 -2.89 -28.94 -5.94
C ALA A 569 -3.66 -30.14 -5.36
N TRP A 570 -4.86 -29.90 -4.84
CA TRP A 570 -5.70 -30.93 -4.22
C TRP A 570 -6.24 -31.94 -5.24
N ALA A 571 -6.65 -31.47 -6.43
CA ALA A 571 -7.11 -32.32 -7.53
C ALA A 571 -6.00 -33.21 -8.11
N SER A 572 -4.75 -32.78 -7.97
CA SER A 572 -3.59 -33.63 -8.26
C SER A 572 -3.55 -34.85 -7.32
N GLY A 573 -4.13 -34.78 -6.14
CA GLY A 573 -4.19 -35.88 -5.15
C GLY A 573 -2.80 -36.32 -4.67
N PRO A 574 -2.73 -37.24 -3.69
CA PRO A 574 -1.47 -37.66 -3.10
C PRO A 574 -0.53 -38.31 -4.13
N ALA A 575 0.79 -38.11 -3.95
CA ALA A 575 1.79 -38.90 -4.67
C ALA A 575 1.68 -40.37 -4.25
N THR A 576 1.87 -41.29 -5.20
CA THR A 576 1.99 -42.73 -4.90
C THR A 576 3.38 -42.97 -4.35
N GLY A 577 3.52 -43.15 -3.04
CA GLY A 577 4.82 -43.23 -2.35
C GLY A 577 5.42 -41.87 -1.98
N THR A 578 6.72 -41.86 -1.63
CA THR A 578 7.45 -40.63 -1.31
C THR A 578 7.58 -39.72 -2.54
N PRO A 579 7.29 -38.42 -2.44
CA PRO A 579 7.45 -37.50 -3.57
C PRO A 579 8.88 -37.47 -4.10
N ARG A 580 9.07 -37.42 -5.43
CA ARG A 580 10.39 -37.45 -6.09
C ARG A 580 11.34 -36.29 -5.77
N TRP A 581 10.84 -35.23 -5.12
CA TRP A 581 11.66 -34.11 -4.66
C TRP A 581 12.28 -34.36 -3.28
N VAL A 582 11.77 -35.35 -2.54
CA VAL A 582 12.24 -35.73 -1.20
C VAL A 582 13.50 -36.60 -1.33
N PRO A 583 14.59 -36.28 -0.62
CA PRO A 583 15.79 -37.13 -0.59
C PRO A 583 15.51 -38.47 0.10
N ASP A 584 16.15 -39.56 -0.36
CA ASP A 584 15.89 -40.93 0.13
C ASP A 584 16.11 -41.14 1.64
N ARG A 585 17.03 -40.38 2.26
CA ARG A 585 17.33 -40.45 3.71
C ARG A 585 16.46 -39.52 4.59
N ALA A 586 15.49 -38.81 4.03
CA ALA A 586 14.69 -37.83 4.78
C ALA A 586 13.58 -38.50 5.60
N ALA A 587 13.33 -37.99 6.82
CA ALA A 587 12.25 -38.42 7.71
C ALA A 587 10.89 -37.81 7.27
N TYR A 588 10.50 -38.05 6.02
CA TYR A 588 9.29 -37.46 5.43
C TYR A 588 8.01 -38.09 6.02
N GLY A 589 7.27 -37.30 6.80
CA GLY A 589 6.12 -37.78 7.59
C GLY A 589 4.76 -37.18 7.23
N GLU A 590 4.56 -36.60 6.04
CA GLU A 590 3.28 -35.97 5.70
C GLU A 590 2.24 -36.98 5.22
N ALA A 591 1.15 -37.12 5.97
CA ALA A 591 0.04 -38.00 5.59
C ALA A 591 -0.76 -37.46 4.38
N SER A 592 -1.41 -38.34 3.63
CA SER A 592 -2.28 -37.97 2.50
C SER A 592 -3.38 -36.97 2.92
N ALA A 593 -3.62 -35.96 2.08
CA ALA A 593 -4.74 -35.04 2.26
C ALA A 593 -6.09 -35.76 2.15
N ALA A 594 -7.14 -35.20 2.76
CA ALA A 594 -8.50 -35.73 2.62
C ALA A 594 -8.93 -35.83 1.15
N PRO A 595 -9.81 -36.79 0.78
CA PRO A 595 -10.33 -36.89 -0.59
C PRO A 595 -10.99 -35.59 -1.05
N LEU A 596 -10.76 -35.19 -2.29
CA LEU A 596 -11.32 -33.95 -2.87
C LEU A 596 -12.84 -33.84 -2.71
N ARG A 597 -13.55 -34.98 -2.77
CA ARG A 597 -15.01 -35.05 -2.57
C ARG A 597 -15.48 -34.51 -1.22
N GLU A 598 -14.67 -34.64 -0.16
CA GLU A 598 -15.04 -34.17 1.19
C GLU A 598 -14.99 -32.65 1.31
N VAL A 599 -14.20 -32.00 0.44
CA VAL A 599 -14.08 -30.54 0.38
C VAL A 599 -15.08 -29.94 -0.62
N LEU A 600 -15.31 -30.59 -1.77
CA LEU A 600 -16.21 -30.08 -2.81
C LEU A 600 -17.70 -30.32 -2.54
N ARG A 601 -18.08 -31.44 -1.90
CA ARG A 601 -19.50 -31.75 -1.62
C ARG A 601 -20.22 -30.64 -0.84
N PRO A 602 -19.66 -30.11 0.27
CA PRO A 602 -20.28 -28.98 0.97
C PRO A 602 -20.45 -27.76 0.08
N GLY A 603 -19.46 -27.46 -0.77
CA GLY A 603 -19.51 -26.33 -1.70
C GLY A 603 -20.62 -26.46 -2.75
N LEU A 604 -20.77 -27.66 -3.34
CA LEU A 604 -21.80 -27.96 -4.34
C LEU A 604 -23.21 -27.89 -3.73
N LEU A 605 -23.42 -28.52 -2.57
CA LEU A 605 -24.70 -28.47 -1.85
C LEU A 605 -25.05 -27.05 -1.40
N GLY A 606 -24.06 -26.32 -0.88
CA GLY A 606 -24.22 -24.90 -0.55
C GLY A 606 -24.57 -24.06 -1.76
N GLY A 607 -24.04 -24.37 -2.94
CA GLY A 607 -24.38 -23.67 -4.18
C GLY A 607 -25.81 -23.88 -4.63
N VAL A 608 -26.34 -25.11 -4.52
CA VAL A 608 -27.76 -25.39 -4.75
C VAL A 608 -28.62 -24.60 -3.77
N LEU A 609 -28.26 -24.60 -2.48
CA LEU A 609 -28.96 -23.84 -1.46
C LEU A 609 -28.93 -22.33 -1.75
N ALA A 610 -27.80 -21.79 -2.22
CA ALA A 610 -27.68 -20.39 -2.61
C ALA A 610 -28.60 -20.05 -3.79
N CYS A 611 -28.68 -20.89 -4.82
CA CYS A 611 -29.61 -20.69 -5.94
C CYS A 611 -31.08 -20.68 -5.46
N VAL A 612 -31.46 -21.62 -4.59
CA VAL A 612 -32.80 -21.67 -3.99
C VAL A 612 -33.08 -20.42 -3.16
N ALA A 613 -32.11 -19.99 -2.34
CA ALA A 613 -32.23 -18.79 -1.53
C ALA A 613 -32.40 -17.52 -2.37
N VAL A 614 -31.66 -17.40 -3.48
CA VAL A 614 -31.81 -16.28 -4.43
C VAL A 614 -33.22 -16.24 -5.01
N ALA A 615 -33.74 -17.36 -5.50
CA ALA A 615 -35.11 -17.44 -6.01
C ALA A 615 -36.15 -17.13 -4.91
N GLY A 616 -35.94 -17.63 -3.69
CA GLY A 616 -36.79 -17.35 -2.53
C GLY A 616 -36.80 -15.86 -2.15
N ILE A 617 -35.65 -15.19 -2.22
CA ILE A 617 -35.56 -13.73 -1.99
C ILE A 617 -36.25 -12.96 -3.08
N GLN A 618 -36.13 -13.35 -4.35
CA GLN A 618 -36.88 -12.72 -5.43
C GLN A 618 -38.38 -12.87 -5.23
N ALA A 619 -38.85 -14.06 -4.86
CA ALA A 619 -40.26 -14.30 -4.54
C ALA A 619 -40.73 -13.46 -3.35
N TYR A 620 -39.94 -13.38 -2.28
CA TYR A 620 -40.26 -12.57 -1.11
C TYR A 620 -40.33 -11.08 -1.45
N VAL A 621 -39.31 -10.55 -2.14
CA VAL A 621 -39.25 -9.13 -2.49
C VAL A 621 -40.35 -8.75 -3.49
N HIS A 622 -40.73 -9.66 -4.40
CA HIS A 622 -41.85 -9.49 -5.33
C HIS A 622 -43.18 -9.19 -4.61
N THR A 623 -43.45 -9.82 -3.45
CA THR A 623 -44.71 -9.59 -2.71
C THR A 623 -44.91 -8.16 -2.21
N GLY A 624 -43.82 -7.40 -2.06
CA GLY A 624 -43.82 -6.02 -1.57
C GLY A 624 -43.32 -5.01 -2.61
N GLN A 625 -43.38 -5.32 -3.90
CA GLN A 625 -42.80 -4.47 -4.93
C GLN A 625 -43.58 -3.15 -5.09
N PRO A 626 -42.90 -1.99 -5.12
CA PRO A 626 -43.54 -0.70 -5.38
C PRO A 626 -43.81 -0.53 -6.89
N PRO A 627 -44.57 0.53 -7.27
CA PRO A 627 -44.74 0.91 -8.68
C PRO A 627 -43.38 1.07 -9.38
N PRO A 628 -43.28 0.83 -10.70
CA PRO A 628 -42.00 0.78 -11.42
C PRO A 628 -41.09 2.00 -11.21
N ALA A 629 -41.67 3.19 -11.13
CA ALA A 629 -40.94 4.44 -10.90
C ALA A 629 -40.29 4.54 -9.50
N ALA A 630 -40.74 3.74 -8.53
CA ALA A 630 -40.29 3.71 -7.15
C ALA A 630 -39.37 2.52 -6.82
N ARG A 631 -39.05 1.65 -7.80
CA ARG A 631 -38.20 0.45 -7.61
C ARG A 631 -36.69 0.75 -7.50
N GLY A 632 -36.27 2.00 -7.65
CA GLY A 632 -34.88 2.41 -7.41
C GLY A 632 -34.58 2.65 -5.93
N GLY A 633 -33.52 3.41 -5.66
CA GLY A 633 -33.19 3.93 -4.32
C GLY A 633 -33.07 2.82 -3.28
N LEU A 634 -33.75 3.00 -2.15
CA LEU A 634 -33.67 2.10 -1.01
C LEU A 634 -34.23 0.69 -1.29
N TYR A 635 -35.23 0.57 -2.17
CA TYR A 635 -35.80 -0.73 -2.54
C TYR A 635 -34.78 -1.60 -3.29
N ALA A 636 -34.19 -1.06 -4.37
CA ALA A 636 -33.14 -1.74 -5.11
C ALA A 636 -31.92 -2.06 -4.23
N TYR A 637 -31.54 -1.14 -3.34
CA TYR A 637 -30.44 -1.36 -2.41
C TYR A 637 -30.73 -2.49 -1.41
N ARG A 638 -31.93 -2.51 -0.81
CA ARG A 638 -32.37 -3.61 0.08
C ARG A 638 -32.36 -4.96 -0.64
N TYR A 639 -32.83 -4.99 -1.88
CA TYR A 639 -32.78 -6.20 -2.71
C TYR A 639 -31.35 -6.71 -2.90
N LEU A 640 -30.38 -5.82 -3.16
CA LEU A 640 -28.95 -6.19 -3.25
C LEU A 640 -28.40 -6.77 -1.94
N LEU A 641 -28.71 -6.16 -0.79
CA LEU A 641 -28.27 -6.67 0.51
C LEU A 641 -28.82 -8.06 0.81
N LEU A 642 -30.10 -8.29 0.48
CA LEU A 642 -30.75 -9.59 0.64
C LEU A 642 -30.09 -10.65 -0.27
N LEU A 643 -29.82 -10.32 -1.53
CA LEU A 643 -29.09 -11.23 -2.42
C LEU A 643 -27.68 -11.55 -1.89
N LEU A 644 -26.95 -10.57 -1.38
CA LEU A 644 -25.65 -10.81 -0.75
C LEU A 644 -25.76 -11.79 0.43
N ALA A 645 -26.80 -11.67 1.26
CA ALA A 645 -27.05 -12.62 2.34
C ALA A 645 -27.36 -14.04 1.82
N ALA A 646 -28.19 -14.17 0.77
CA ALA A 646 -28.48 -15.46 0.12
C ALA A 646 -27.25 -16.14 -0.48
N LEU A 647 -26.23 -15.36 -0.88
CA LEU A 647 -24.96 -15.90 -1.38
C LEU A 647 -24.00 -16.24 -0.25
N CYS A 648 -23.86 -15.36 0.75
CA CYS A 648 -22.84 -15.48 1.79
C CYS A 648 -23.20 -16.47 2.90
N LEU A 649 -24.47 -16.59 3.29
CA LEU A 649 -24.89 -17.49 4.38
C LEU A 649 -24.69 -18.98 4.01
N PRO A 650 -25.12 -19.46 2.83
CA PRO A 650 -24.80 -20.82 2.39
C PRO A 650 -23.30 -21.06 2.23
N ALA A 651 -22.55 -20.06 1.75
CA ALA A 651 -21.09 -20.16 1.63
C ALA A 651 -20.41 -20.31 2.99
N ALA A 652 -20.86 -19.57 4.01
CA ALA A 652 -20.42 -19.71 5.39
C ALA A 652 -20.74 -21.11 5.95
N ALA A 653 -21.95 -21.63 5.73
CA ALA A 653 -22.32 -22.98 6.16
C ALA A 653 -21.44 -24.06 5.48
N ALA A 654 -21.21 -23.94 4.17
CA ALA A 654 -20.33 -24.83 3.43
C ALA A 654 -18.88 -24.79 3.94
N ALA A 655 -18.36 -23.58 4.24
CA ALA A 655 -17.05 -23.41 4.86
C ALA A 655 -16.96 -24.09 6.22
N ALA A 656 -17.99 -23.97 7.07
CA ALA A 656 -18.02 -24.59 8.39
C ALA A 656 -17.90 -26.12 8.29
N VAL A 657 -18.68 -26.74 7.42
CA VAL A 657 -18.62 -28.19 7.17
C VAL A 657 -17.25 -28.59 6.62
N ALA A 658 -16.77 -27.92 5.58
CA ALA A 658 -15.49 -28.27 4.93
C ALA A 658 -14.27 -28.06 5.85
N SER A 659 -14.32 -27.10 6.78
CA SER A 659 -13.26 -26.86 7.77
C SER A 659 -13.02 -28.05 8.71
N THR A 660 -13.97 -28.99 8.79
CA THR A 660 -13.88 -30.21 9.60
C THR A 660 -13.31 -31.41 8.84
N ALA A 661 -13.21 -31.34 7.50
CA ALA A 661 -12.77 -32.46 6.65
C ALA A 661 -11.29 -32.81 6.85
N ASP A 662 -10.41 -31.80 6.82
CA ASP A 662 -8.98 -31.98 7.14
C ASP A 662 -8.48 -30.89 8.09
N ARG A 663 -8.14 -31.31 9.33
CA ARG A 663 -7.65 -30.40 10.38
C ARG A 663 -6.35 -29.68 10.00
N ARG A 664 -5.59 -30.18 9.03
CA ARG A 664 -4.33 -29.57 8.57
C ARG A 664 -4.54 -28.47 7.54
N TYR A 665 -5.65 -28.52 6.81
CA TYR A 665 -5.95 -27.67 5.66
C TYR A 665 -7.28 -26.93 5.83
N ARG A 666 -7.66 -26.60 7.07
CA ARG A 666 -8.98 -26.03 7.42
C ARG A 666 -9.32 -24.78 6.62
N LEU A 667 -8.34 -23.90 6.44
CA LEU A 667 -8.52 -22.64 5.73
C LEU A 667 -8.72 -22.90 4.23
N LEU A 668 -7.87 -23.73 3.63
CA LEU A 668 -8.00 -24.07 2.21
C LEU A 668 -9.32 -24.80 1.92
N GLY A 669 -9.72 -25.74 2.77
CA GLY A 669 -10.98 -26.47 2.65
C GLY A 669 -12.20 -25.55 2.77
N ALA A 670 -12.21 -24.68 3.80
CA ALA A 670 -13.27 -23.69 3.99
C ALA A 670 -13.36 -22.71 2.81
N LEU A 671 -12.22 -22.21 2.34
CA LEU A 671 -12.16 -21.27 1.22
C LEU A 671 -12.66 -21.90 -0.08
N ILE A 672 -12.21 -23.10 -0.42
CA ILE A 672 -12.67 -23.82 -1.63
C ILE A 672 -14.19 -24.04 -1.57
N ALA A 673 -14.72 -24.50 -0.44
CA ALA A 673 -16.15 -24.76 -0.29
C ALA A 673 -16.98 -23.47 -0.40
N ALA A 674 -16.62 -22.43 0.35
CA ALA A 674 -17.31 -21.13 0.31
C ALA A 674 -17.31 -20.52 -1.10
N GLN A 675 -16.18 -20.56 -1.79
CA GLN A 675 -16.05 -19.97 -3.12
C GLN A 675 -16.76 -20.78 -4.20
N THR A 676 -16.77 -22.12 -4.07
CA THR A 676 -17.59 -22.98 -4.94
C THR A 676 -19.08 -22.67 -4.76
N THR A 677 -19.54 -22.50 -3.51
CA THR A 677 -20.91 -22.09 -3.21
C THR A 677 -21.23 -20.71 -3.79
N ALA A 678 -20.38 -19.71 -3.54
CA ALA A 678 -20.58 -18.36 -4.03
C ALA A 678 -20.62 -18.31 -5.57
N LEU A 679 -19.73 -19.02 -6.26
CA LEU A 679 -19.69 -19.05 -7.72
C LEU A 679 -20.97 -19.67 -8.33
N LEU A 680 -21.46 -20.77 -7.76
CA LEU A 680 -22.71 -21.40 -8.21
C LEU A 680 -23.92 -20.52 -7.91
N GLY A 681 -23.99 -19.94 -6.71
CA GLY A 681 -25.05 -18.99 -6.34
C GLY A 681 -25.05 -17.74 -7.22
N LEU A 682 -23.89 -17.17 -7.52
CA LEU A 682 -23.72 -16.05 -8.45
C LEU A 682 -24.15 -16.42 -9.87
N THR A 683 -23.90 -17.66 -10.30
CA THR A 683 -24.37 -18.16 -11.60
C THR A 683 -25.91 -18.21 -11.63
N GLY A 684 -26.53 -18.78 -10.59
CA GLY A 684 -27.99 -18.79 -10.43
C GLY A 684 -28.59 -17.38 -10.39
N MET A 685 -28.02 -16.48 -9.60
CA MET A 685 -28.40 -15.06 -9.54
C MET A 685 -28.27 -14.37 -10.90
N THR A 686 -27.15 -14.59 -11.60
CA THR A 686 -26.93 -13.99 -12.92
C THR A 686 -28.01 -14.43 -13.91
N LEU A 687 -28.37 -15.71 -13.91
CA LEU A 687 -29.43 -16.24 -14.77
C LEU A 687 -30.79 -15.65 -14.40
N LEU A 688 -31.18 -15.72 -13.12
CA LEU A 688 -32.48 -15.25 -12.63
C LEU A 688 -32.68 -13.74 -12.83
N VAL A 689 -31.67 -12.91 -12.54
CA VAL A 689 -31.71 -11.47 -12.78
C VAL A 689 -31.73 -11.15 -14.28
N SER A 690 -31.10 -12.00 -15.12
CA SER A 690 -31.10 -11.77 -16.56
C SER A 690 -32.48 -11.98 -17.19
N VAL A 691 -33.30 -12.86 -16.59
CA VAL A 691 -34.69 -13.15 -17.01
C VAL A 691 -35.75 -12.48 -16.12
N ASP A 692 -35.36 -11.50 -15.30
CA ASP A 692 -36.28 -10.72 -14.46
C ASP A 692 -37.41 -10.11 -15.32
N GLY A 693 -38.66 -10.39 -14.91
CA GLY A 693 -39.91 -10.09 -15.64
C GLY A 693 -40.51 -11.24 -16.45
N CYS A 694 -39.79 -12.36 -16.65
CA CYS A 694 -40.28 -13.52 -17.42
C CYS A 694 -40.97 -14.60 -16.57
N VAL A 695 -40.64 -14.67 -15.27
CA VAL A 695 -41.27 -15.58 -14.32
C VAL A 695 -42.00 -14.70 -13.30
N ALA A 696 -43.32 -14.61 -13.41
CA ALA A 696 -44.11 -13.63 -12.66
C ALA A 696 -43.85 -13.66 -11.13
N PRO A 697 -43.82 -14.83 -10.46
CA PRO A 697 -43.54 -14.89 -9.02
C PRO A 697 -42.12 -14.47 -8.61
N LEU A 698 -41.20 -14.26 -9.57
CA LEU A 698 -39.80 -13.91 -9.33
C LEU A 698 -39.43 -12.53 -9.91
N ALA A 699 -40.39 -11.78 -10.46
CA ALA A 699 -40.14 -10.49 -11.09
C ALA A 699 -39.94 -9.41 -10.00
N VAL A 700 -38.76 -8.79 -9.94
CA VAL A 700 -38.43 -7.81 -8.89
C VAL A 700 -38.25 -6.40 -9.45
N LEU A 701 -37.56 -6.26 -10.59
CA LEU A 701 -37.20 -4.96 -11.15
C LEU A 701 -38.07 -4.59 -12.36
N SER A 702 -38.51 -5.58 -13.14
CA SER A 702 -39.15 -5.39 -14.45
C SER A 702 -40.50 -6.12 -14.52
N ASP A 703 -41.51 -5.49 -15.14
CA ASP A 703 -42.83 -6.11 -15.35
C ASP A 703 -42.96 -6.83 -16.70
N SER A 704 -42.10 -6.48 -17.65
CA SER A 704 -42.10 -7.08 -18.99
C SER A 704 -41.03 -8.17 -19.09
N CYS A 705 -41.38 -9.31 -19.66
CA CYS A 705 -40.40 -10.33 -20.01
C CYS A 705 -39.48 -9.84 -21.14
N ALA A 706 -38.21 -9.64 -20.82
CA ALA A 706 -37.15 -9.40 -21.80
C ALA A 706 -35.84 -9.96 -21.26
N TRP A 707 -35.11 -10.72 -22.08
CA TRP A 707 -33.76 -11.13 -21.72
C TRP A 707 -32.84 -9.91 -21.74
N ARG A 708 -32.26 -9.58 -20.59
CA ARG A 708 -31.26 -8.51 -20.47
C ARG A 708 -30.17 -9.01 -19.53
N PRO A 709 -28.91 -9.11 -19.97
CA PRO A 709 -27.84 -9.60 -19.11
C PRO A 709 -27.78 -8.84 -17.79
N ALA A 710 -27.58 -9.55 -16.67
CA ALA A 710 -27.55 -8.95 -15.33
C ALA A 710 -26.58 -7.76 -15.23
N TRP A 711 -25.43 -7.80 -15.91
CA TRP A 711 -24.44 -6.71 -15.95
C TRP A 711 -24.81 -5.50 -16.82
N ARG A 712 -25.97 -5.53 -17.51
CA ARG A 712 -26.52 -4.41 -18.29
C ARG A 712 -27.87 -3.91 -17.74
N ARG A 713 -28.34 -4.43 -16.60
CA ARG A 713 -29.61 -4.04 -15.98
C ARG A 713 -29.43 -2.69 -15.24
N PRO A 714 -30.21 -1.63 -15.55
CA PRO A 714 -29.99 -0.28 -15.01
C PRO A 714 -30.09 -0.15 -13.48
N LEU A 715 -31.01 -0.89 -12.85
CA LEU A 715 -31.23 -0.87 -11.39
C LEU A 715 -30.49 -2.01 -10.66
N PHE A 716 -29.59 -2.72 -11.35
CA PHE A 716 -28.85 -3.85 -10.77
C PHE A 716 -27.33 -3.68 -10.96
N PRO A 717 -26.62 -3.15 -9.96
CA PRO A 717 -25.17 -3.02 -10.00
C PRO A 717 -24.50 -4.38 -9.85
N TYR A 718 -24.34 -5.11 -10.95
CA TYR A 718 -23.77 -6.46 -10.97
C TYR A 718 -22.37 -6.54 -10.34
N ASP A 719 -21.50 -5.57 -10.64
CA ASP A 719 -20.14 -5.52 -10.11
C ASP A 719 -20.13 -5.43 -8.57
N PHE A 720 -21.09 -4.70 -7.99
CA PHE A 720 -21.26 -4.59 -6.54
C PHE A 720 -21.59 -5.95 -5.91
N ALA A 721 -22.57 -6.66 -6.48
CA ALA A 721 -22.96 -7.98 -5.98
C ALA A 721 -21.83 -9.02 -6.13
N LEU A 722 -21.18 -9.06 -7.30
CA LEU A 722 -20.10 -10.01 -7.60
C LEU A 722 -18.90 -9.84 -6.65
N ASN A 723 -18.37 -8.63 -6.54
CA ASN A 723 -17.17 -8.38 -5.73
C ASN A 723 -17.45 -8.62 -4.23
N ASN A 724 -18.57 -8.11 -3.72
CA ASN A 724 -18.93 -8.31 -2.31
C ASN A 724 -19.19 -9.78 -1.99
N ALA A 725 -19.92 -10.52 -2.81
CA ALA A 725 -20.19 -11.93 -2.55
C ALA A 725 -18.91 -12.77 -2.46
N LEU A 726 -17.95 -12.56 -3.37
CA LEU A 726 -16.67 -13.29 -3.37
C LEU A 726 -15.80 -12.91 -2.17
N VAL A 727 -15.66 -11.62 -1.87
CA VAL A 727 -14.82 -11.14 -0.76
C VAL A 727 -15.41 -11.53 0.60
N LEU A 728 -16.71 -11.29 0.82
CA LEU A 728 -17.37 -11.63 2.08
C LEU A 728 -17.37 -13.14 2.35
N SER A 729 -17.58 -13.97 1.31
CA SER A 729 -17.49 -15.43 1.44
C SER A 729 -16.06 -15.89 1.79
N ALA A 730 -15.03 -15.22 1.27
CA ALA A 730 -13.64 -15.51 1.63
C ALA A 730 -13.32 -15.10 3.08
N LEU A 731 -13.79 -13.92 3.52
CA LEU A 731 -13.65 -13.47 4.90
C LEU A 731 -14.36 -14.41 5.88
N ALA A 732 -15.59 -14.84 5.55
CA ALA A 732 -16.33 -15.82 6.33
C ALA A 732 -15.54 -17.15 6.45
N ALA A 733 -14.96 -17.64 5.36
CA ALA A 733 -14.13 -18.85 5.38
C ALA A 733 -12.90 -18.71 6.31
N VAL A 734 -12.24 -17.55 6.33
CA VAL A 734 -11.11 -17.28 7.24
C VAL A 734 -11.58 -17.28 8.70
N LEU A 735 -12.66 -16.57 9.01
CA LEU A 735 -13.21 -16.47 10.37
C LEU A 735 -13.64 -17.85 10.90
N ILE A 736 -14.38 -18.60 10.07
CA ILE A 736 -14.86 -19.94 10.42
C ILE A 736 -13.70 -20.91 10.62
N ALA A 737 -12.71 -20.91 9.72
CA ALA A 737 -11.55 -21.77 9.88
C ALA A 737 -10.79 -21.42 11.18
N SER A 738 -10.67 -20.14 11.51
CA SER A 738 -10.01 -19.66 12.74
C SER A 738 -10.77 -20.12 13.98
N ALA A 739 -12.09 -19.95 14.02
CA ALA A 739 -12.95 -20.45 15.10
C ALA A 739 -12.83 -21.97 15.25
N ALA A 740 -12.79 -22.71 14.13
CA ALA A 740 -12.66 -24.16 14.14
C ALA A 740 -11.30 -24.64 14.68
N VAL A 741 -10.23 -23.84 14.55
CA VAL A 741 -8.93 -24.10 15.21
C VAL A 741 -9.07 -23.94 16.73
N LEU A 742 -9.68 -22.85 17.19
CA LEU A 742 -9.87 -22.55 18.62
C LEU A 742 -10.74 -23.59 19.33
N ILE A 743 -11.82 -24.03 18.69
CA ILE A 743 -12.74 -25.04 19.23
C ILE A 743 -12.07 -26.43 19.28
N ALA A 744 -11.27 -26.77 18.27
CA ALA A 744 -10.62 -28.08 18.21
C ALA A 744 -9.44 -28.24 19.16
N SER A 745 -8.85 -27.15 19.67
CA SER A 745 -7.94 -27.21 20.82
C SER A 745 -8.64 -27.61 22.12
N ALA A 746 -9.96 -27.40 22.23
CA ALA A 746 -10.74 -27.73 23.42
C ALA A 746 -11.38 -29.14 23.38
N ALA A 747 -11.60 -29.71 22.19
CA ALA A 747 -12.26 -31.01 22.04
C ALA A 747 -11.33 -32.07 21.41
N VAL A 748 -10.83 -33.01 22.23
CA VAL A 748 -10.12 -34.23 21.77
C VAL A 748 -11.13 -35.24 21.23
N LEU A 749 -11.82 -34.91 20.14
CA LEU A 749 -12.62 -35.90 19.41
C LEU A 749 -11.69 -36.67 18.46
N ARG A 750 -11.31 -37.88 18.88
CA ARG A 750 -10.65 -38.90 18.04
C ARG A 750 -11.69 -39.50 17.09
N ARG A 751 -11.87 -38.92 15.89
CA ARG A 751 -12.47 -39.68 14.79
C ARG A 751 -11.41 -40.64 14.24
N ARG A 752 -11.61 -41.95 14.44
CA ARG A 752 -10.87 -42.99 13.73
C ARG A 752 -11.18 -42.84 12.23
N ARG A 753 -10.14 -42.59 11.42
CA ARG A 753 -10.25 -42.55 9.96
C ARG A 753 -10.36 -43.97 9.42
N ARG A 754 -11.36 -44.25 8.60
CA ARG A 754 -11.37 -45.43 7.72
C ARG A 754 -10.28 -45.24 6.65
N PRO A 755 -9.57 -46.31 6.24
CA PRO A 755 -8.62 -46.23 5.14
C PRO A 755 -9.37 -45.80 3.87
N PRO A 756 -8.81 -44.86 3.07
CA PRO A 756 -9.44 -44.42 1.84
C PRO A 756 -9.41 -45.54 0.79
N GLU A 757 -10.55 -45.88 0.22
CA GLU A 757 -10.61 -46.62 -1.05
C GLU A 757 -9.90 -45.81 -2.15
N GLU A 758 -8.94 -46.41 -2.85
CA GLU A 758 -8.27 -45.78 -3.98
C GLU A 758 -9.22 -45.72 -5.20
N PRO A 759 -9.56 -44.52 -5.69
CA PRO A 759 -10.33 -44.41 -6.93
C PRO A 759 -9.48 -44.79 -8.14
N LEU A 760 -10.11 -45.45 -9.12
CA LEU A 760 -9.47 -45.87 -10.38
C LEU A 760 -8.75 -44.70 -11.10
N PRO A 761 -7.57 -44.93 -11.72
CA PRO A 761 -6.76 -43.88 -12.36
C PRO A 761 -7.51 -43.03 -13.41
N ALA A 762 -8.42 -43.65 -14.16
CA ALA A 762 -9.22 -42.98 -15.19
C ALA A 762 -10.21 -41.96 -14.60
N LEU A 763 -10.86 -42.27 -13.47
CA LEU A 763 -11.78 -41.38 -12.77
C LEU A 763 -11.01 -40.15 -12.23
N ARG A 764 -9.79 -40.37 -11.73
CA ARG A 764 -8.91 -39.30 -11.24
C ARG A 764 -8.48 -38.33 -12.34
N ARG A 765 -8.25 -38.81 -13.57
CA ARG A 765 -7.96 -37.95 -14.74
C ARG A 765 -9.16 -37.09 -15.12
N ARG A 766 -10.38 -37.67 -15.18
CA ARG A 766 -11.62 -36.93 -15.51
C ARG A 766 -11.91 -35.81 -14.51
N VAL A 767 -11.79 -36.10 -13.21
CA VAL A 767 -11.99 -35.11 -12.14
C VAL A 767 -11.00 -33.95 -12.26
N ARG A 768 -9.73 -34.22 -12.59
CA ARG A 768 -8.73 -33.15 -12.79
C ARG A 768 -9.06 -32.24 -13.96
N VAL A 769 -9.49 -32.81 -15.10
CA VAL A 769 -9.87 -32.02 -16.28
C VAL A 769 -11.08 -31.14 -15.95
N ALA A 770 -12.09 -31.70 -15.28
CA ALA A 770 -13.26 -30.93 -14.84
C ALA A 770 -12.89 -29.77 -13.90
N VAL A 771 -12.03 -30.03 -12.92
CA VAL A 771 -11.52 -28.98 -12.01
C VAL A 771 -10.71 -27.93 -12.76
N ALA A 772 -9.85 -28.33 -13.70
CA ALA A 772 -9.06 -27.39 -14.49
C ALA A 772 -9.94 -26.48 -15.36
N LEU A 773 -11.00 -27.03 -15.98
CA LEU A 773 -11.99 -26.26 -16.74
C LEU A 773 -12.74 -25.28 -15.83
N LEU A 774 -13.19 -25.72 -14.65
CA LEU A 774 -13.85 -24.84 -13.67
C LEU A 774 -12.95 -23.67 -13.27
N CYS A 775 -11.69 -23.95 -12.94
CA CYS A 775 -10.70 -22.91 -12.61
C CYS A 775 -10.49 -21.95 -13.79
N ALA A 776 -10.39 -22.46 -15.02
CA ALA A 776 -10.18 -21.64 -16.21
C ALA A 776 -11.37 -20.69 -16.47
N VAL A 777 -12.60 -21.19 -16.36
CA VAL A 777 -13.82 -20.38 -16.53
C VAL A 777 -13.92 -19.31 -15.45
N ALA A 778 -13.69 -19.66 -14.18
CA ALA A 778 -13.73 -18.71 -13.07
C ALA A 778 -12.67 -17.61 -13.22
N LEU A 779 -11.44 -17.97 -13.63
CA LEU A 779 -10.36 -17.02 -13.89
C LEU A 779 -10.69 -16.10 -15.07
N ALA A 780 -11.18 -16.64 -16.19
CA ALA A 780 -11.53 -15.86 -17.37
C ALA A 780 -12.66 -14.85 -17.07
N GLY A 781 -13.71 -15.29 -16.37
CA GLY A 781 -14.84 -14.42 -16.01
C GLY A 781 -14.41 -13.27 -15.10
N THR A 782 -13.68 -13.58 -14.02
CA THR A 782 -13.22 -12.56 -13.07
C THR A 782 -12.11 -11.65 -13.62
N ALA A 783 -11.25 -12.15 -14.51
CA ALA A 783 -10.26 -11.33 -15.21
C ALA A 783 -10.91 -10.36 -16.19
N THR A 784 -11.91 -10.82 -16.96
CA THR A 784 -12.66 -9.97 -17.89
C THR A 784 -13.39 -8.87 -17.14
N GLN A 785 -14.06 -9.20 -16.04
CA GLN A 785 -14.72 -8.22 -15.18
C GLN A 785 -13.72 -7.21 -14.61
N GLY A 786 -12.57 -7.67 -14.10
CA GLY A 786 -11.53 -6.78 -13.61
C GLY A 786 -10.99 -5.83 -14.68
N ALA A 787 -10.83 -6.31 -15.92
CA ALA A 787 -10.40 -5.48 -17.05
C ALA A 787 -11.44 -4.42 -17.43
N VAL A 788 -12.72 -4.79 -17.48
CA VAL A 788 -13.84 -3.85 -17.76
C VAL A 788 -13.99 -2.82 -16.65
N GLY A 789 -13.94 -3.24 -15.38
CA GLY A 789 -13.99 -2.33 -14.24
C GLY A 789 -12.83 -1.33 -14.25
N ARG A 790 -11.61 -1.80 -14.56
CA ARG A 790 -10.44 -0.94 -14.71
C ARG A 790 -10.60 0.04 -15.87
N TYR A 791 -11.15 -0.40 -17.00
CA TYR A 791 -11.44 0.48 -18.13
C TYR A 791 -12.43 1.59 -17.73
N ARG A 792 -13.54 1.25 -17.05
CA ARG A 792 -14.52 2.24 -16.57
C ARG A 792 -13.91 3.25 -15.60
N LEU A 793 -13.14 2.79 -14.62
CA LEU A 793 -12.49 3.66 -13.62
C LEU A 793 -11.38 4.55 -14.21
N GLY A 794 -10.75 4.13 -15.32
CA GLY A 794 -9.66 4.86 -15.97
C GLY A 794 -10.08 6.13 -16.70
N PHE A 795 -11.34 6.23 -17.16
CA PHE A 795 -11.83 7.33 -18.01
C PHE A 795 -12.78 8.31 -17.30
N THR A 796 -13.26 8.01 -16.09
CA THR A 796 -14.34 8.76 -15.43
C THR A 796 -13.90 9.84 -14.44
N THR A 797 -12.61 9.98 -14.15
CA THR A 797 -12.12 10.91 -13.10
C THR A 797 -11.98 12.35 -13.60
N ASN A 798 -13.12 13.03 -13.79
CA ASN A 798 -13.15 14.50 -13.84
C ASN A 798 -12.98 15.07 -12.41
N GLN A 799 -12.03 15.99 -12.24
CA GLN A 799 -11.73 16.61 -10.96
C GLN A 799 -12.87 17.42 -10.39
N LEU A 800 -13.61 18.11 -11.26
CA LEU A 800 -14.78 18.89 -10.86
C LEU A 800 -15.88 17.96 -10.33
N THR A 801 -16.10 16.82 -10.98
CA THR A 801 -17.05 15.81 -10.50
C THR A 801 -16.61 15.22 -9.17
N SER A 802 -15.32 14.92 -9.01
CA SER A 802 -14.77 14.36 -7.77
C SER A 802 -14.86 15.35 -6.61
N GLN A 803 -14.52 16.63 -6.85
CA GLN A 803 -14.66 17.72 -5.89
C GLN A 803 -16.12 17.93 -5.50
N ARG A 804 -17.02 18.00 -6.50
CA ARG A 804 -18.46 18.16 -6.27
C ARG A 804 -19.01 17.02 -5.44
N ASN A 805 -18.69 15.78 -5.80
CA ASN A 805 -19.11 14.60 -5.03
C ASN A 805 -18.58 14.65 -3.60
N LEU A 806 -17.30 15.00 -3.40
CA LEU A 806 -16.71 15.12 -2.07
C LEU A 806 -17.44 16.18 -1.22
N VAL A 807 -17.68 17.38 -1.76
CA VAL A 807 -18.40 18.45 -1.04
C VAL A 807 -19.87 18.07 -0.81
N LEU A 808 -20.53 17.40 -1.76
CA LEU A 808 -21.89 16.89 -1.59
C LEU A 808 -21.99 15.81 -0.51
N TYR A 809 -20.99 14.94 -0.42
CA TYR A 809 -20.97 13.80 0.51
C TYR A 809 -20.36 14.10 1.87
N TRP A 810 -19.73 15.25 2.09
CA TRP A 810 -19.06 15.53 3.37
C TRP A 810 -19.16 16.99 3.83
N GLY A 811 -19.59 17.90 2.95
CA GLY A 811 -19.47 19.33 3.20
C GLY A 811 -18.01 19.80 3.27
N LEU A 812 -17.82 21.09 3.52
CA LEU A 812 -16.53 21.64 3.93
C LEU A 812 -16.53 21.85 5.45
N PRO A 813 -15.41 21.60 6.15
CA PRO A 813 -15.33 21.78 7.60
C PRO A 813 -15.60 23.24 7.98
N GLU A 814 -16.42 23.45 9.02
CA GLU A 814 -16.62 24.77 9.66
C GLU A 814 -16.34 24.70 11.17
N PRO A 815 -15.11 24.34 11.60
CA PRO A 815 -14.81 24.22 13.01
C PRO A 815 -14.91 25.59 13.73
N HIS A 816 -15.20 25.56 15.03
CA HIS A 816 -15.01 26.70 15.92
C HIS A 816 -13.51 27.00 16.03
N LEU A 817 -13.03 27.94 15.22
CA LEU A 817 -11.63 28.32 15.15
C LEU A 817 -11.30 29.34 16.24
N SER A 818 -10.10 29.23 16.82
CA SER A 818 -9.54 30.32 17.63
C SER A 818 -9.38 31.60 16.80
N ASP A 819 -9.48 32.77 17.44
CA ASP A 819 -9.29 34.06 16.76
C ASP A 819 -7.93 34.13 16.04
N ALA A 820 -6.89 33.57 16.64
CA ALA A 820 -5.55 33.49 16.03
C ALA A 820 -5.51 32.61 14.77
N ALA A 821 -6.22 31.47 14.76
CA ALA A 821 -6.32 30.62 13.58
C ALA A 821 -7.09 31.32 12.46
N ARG A 822 -8.23 31.96 12.78
CA ARG A 822 -9.03 32.75 11.85
C ARG A 822 -8.19 33.84 11.15
N VAL A 823 -7.45 34.63 11.92
CA VAL A 823 -6.60 35.70 11.36
C VAL A 823 -5.53 35.13 10.43
N ARG A 824 -4.87 34.03 10.80
CA ARG A 824 -3.84 33.40 9.94
C ARG A 824 -4.41 32.91 8.60
N GLN A 825 -5.59 32.29 8.62
CA GLN A 825 -6.26 31.81 7.41
C GLN A 825 -6.67 32.97 6.50
N ILE A 826 -7.30 34.02 7.04
CA ILE A 826 -7.69 35.21 6.28
C ILE A 826 -6.47 35.95 5.73
N ARG A 827 -5.39 36.06 6.52
CA ARG A 827 -4.13 36.65 6.07
C ARG A 827 -3.51 35.88 4.91
N ALA A 828 -3.48 34.55 4.97
CA ALA A 828 -2.95 33.72 3.89
C ALA A 828 -3.82 33.84 2.63
N TRP A 829 -5.15 33.81 2.79
CA TRP A 829 -6.10 33.99 1.69
C TRP A 829 -5.88 35.33 0.97
N TYR A 830 -5.71 36.42 1.73
CA TYR A 830 -5.51 37.77 1.21
C TYR A 830 -4.12 37.96 0.58
N ARG A 831 -3.05 37.61 1.31
CA ARG A 831 -1.64 37.87 0.90
C ARG A 831 -1.26 37.14 -0.38
N LEU A 832 -1.75 35.93 -0.60
CA LEU A 832 -1.34 35.11 -1.75
C LEU A 832 -1.99 35.62 -3.05
N THR A 833 -3.31 35.52 -3.21
CA THR A 833 -3.97 36.01 -4.44
C THR A 833 -5.26 36.78 -4.16
N GLY A 834 -5.76 36.79 -2.92
CA GLY A 834 -6.99 37.49 -2.57
C GLY A 834 -6.92 39.00 -2.85
N ASP A 835 -5.80 39.66 -2.55
CA ASP A 835 -5.60 41.09 -2.85
C ASP A 835 -5.72 41.38 -4.36
N ASP A 836 -5.08 40.57 -5.20
CA ASP A 836 -5.12 40.73 -6.66
C ASP A 836 -6.55 40.62 -7.20
N LEU A 837 -7.34 39.65 -6.71
CA LEU A 837 -8.73 39.47 -7.14
C LEU A 837 -9.63 40.61 -6.70
N ILE A 838 -9.45 41.12 -5.48
CA ILE A 838 -10.16 42.30 -4.98
C ILE A 838 -9.78 43.52 -5.83
N ASN A 839 -8.49 43.73 -6.08
CA ASN A 839 -8.00 44.82 -6.92
C ASN A 839 -8.53 44.75 -8.35
N LEU A 840 -8.65 43.55 -8.90
CA LEU A 840 -9.19 43.30 -10.23
C LEU A 840 -10.69 43.66 -10.31
N ALA A 841 -11.49 43.27 -9.31
CA ALA A 841 -12.89 43.66 -9.22
C ALA A 841 -13.06 45.20 -9.14
N VAL A 842 -12.22 45.88 -8.35
CA VAL A 842 -12.24 47.35 -8.27
C VAL A 842 -11.78 47.99 -9.59
N ALA A 843 -10.80 47.39 -10.28
CA ALA A 843 -10.39 47.85 -11.61
C ALA A 843 -11.55 47.73 -12.63
N TYR A 844 -12.32 46.65 -12.58
CA TYR A 844 -13.50 46.48 -13.43
C TYR A 844 -14.58 47.52 -13.15
N ASP A 845 -14.83 47.88 -11.89
CA ASP A 845 -15.76 48.97 -11.54
C ASP A 845 -15.27 50.34 -12.02
N SER A 846 -13.96 50.59 -11.91
CA SER A 846 -13.37 51.85 -12.40
C SER A 846 -13.55 52.00 -13.92
N ARG A 847 -13.37 50.92 -14.68
CA ARG A 847 -13.62 50.88 -16.13
C ARG A 847 -15.09 51.05 -16.47
N LEU A 848 -15.98 50.38 -15.73
CA LEU A 848 -17.43 50.55 -15.87
C LEU A 848 -17.83 52.01 -15.64
N THR A 849 -17.31 52.63 -14.58
CA THR A 849 -17.58 54.03 -14.25
C THR A 849 -17.03 54.97 -15.33
N ALA A 850 -15.86 54.69 -15.90
CA ALA A 850 -15.31 55.47 -17.01
C ALA A 850 -16.19 55.39 -18.27
N VAL A 851 -16.65 54.19 -18.65
CA VAL A 851 -17.56 53.99 -19.78
C VAL A 851 -18.90 54.71 -19.57
N LEU A 852 -19.47 54.62 -18.36
CA LEU A 852 -20.70 55.32 -18.01
C LEU A 852 -20.55 56.84 -18.11
N ARG A 853 -19.44 57.41 -17.62
CA ARG A 853 -19.15 58.85 -17.73
C ARG A 853 -18.96 59.28 -19.18
N ALA A 854 -18.23 58.50 -19.97
CA ALA A 854 -18.02 58.78 -21.40
C ALA A 854 -19.34 58.77 -22.19
N ALA A 855 -20.22 57.81 -21.92
CA ALA A 855 -21.55 57.75 -22.50
C ALA A 855 -22.42 58.94 -22.07
N GLN A 856 -22.40 59.33 -20.79
CA GLN A 856 -23.12 60.50 -20.30
C GLN A 856 -22.66 61.82 -20.95
N SER A 857 -21.38 61.95 -21.28
CA SER A 857 -20.83 63.12 -21.97
C SER A 857 -21.04 63.12 -23.50
N SER A 858 -21.61 62.05 -24.06
CA SER A 858 -21.81 61.91 -25.51
C SER A 858 -23.15 62.48 -25.98
N LYS A 859 -23.20 62.95 -27.24
CA LYS A 859 -24.45 63.36 -27.90
C LYS A 859 -25.42 62.19 -28.14
N ASP A 860 -24.89 60.96 -28.22
CA ASP A 860 -25.67 59.72 -28.29
C ASP A 860 -25.23 58.76 -27.16
N PRO A 861 -25.79 58.92 -25.95
CA PRO A 861 -25.39 58.13 -24.79
C PRO A 861 -25.56 56.63 -25.00
N TRP A 862 -26.67 56.19 -25.61
CA TRP A 862 -26.98 54.77 -25.80
C TRP A 862 -26.14 54.13 -26.88
N GLY A 863 -25.97 54.77 -28.05
CA GLY A 863 -25.10 54.22 -29.09
C GLY A 863 -23.62 54.25 -28.72
N THR A 864 -23.20 55.18 -27.87
CA THR A 864 -21.84 55.18 -27.28
C THR A 864 -21.68 54.03 -26.28
N LEU A 865 -22.66 53.84 -25.40
CA LEU A 865 -22.65 52.78 -24.39
C LEU A 865 -22.64 51.38 -25.03
N HIS A 866 -23.52 51.12 -26.01
CA HIS A 866 -23.58 49.84 -26.74
C HIS A 866 -22.27 49.48 -27.43
N ARG A 867 -21.50 50.47 -27.91
CA ARG A 867 -20.19 50.23 -28.56
C ARG A 867 -19.05 50.01 -27.58
N THR A 868 -19.13 50.57 -26.37
CA THR A 868 -17.99 50.64 -25.44
C THR A 868 -18.12 49.73 -24.22
N VAL A 869 -19.33 49.22 -23.92
CA VAL A 869 -19.57 48.43 -22.70
C VAL A 869 -19.26 46.94 -22.84
N SER A 870 -19.21 46.39 -24.06
CA SER A 870 -18.95 44.95 -24.28
C SER A 870 -17.65 44.43 -23.62
N PRO A 871 -16.50 45.14 -23.71
CA PRO A 871 -15.28 44.71 -23.03
C PRO A 871 -15.44 44.68 -21.50
N VAL A 872 -16.17 45.64 -20.92
CA VAL A 872 -16.45 45.70 -19.48
C VAL A 872 -17.29 44.51 -19.04
N CYS A 873 -18.28 44.13 -19.84
CA CYS A 873 -19.13 42.99 -19.52
C CYS A 873 -18.35 41.67 -19.60
N PHE A 874 -17.50 41.50 -20.62
CA PHE A 874 -16.59 40.37 -20.71
C PHE A 874 -15.59 40.31 -19.53
N ASP A 875 -15.05 41.46 -19.12
CA ASP A 875 -14.16 41.55 -17.95
C ASP A 875 -14.83 41.03 -16.67
N TRP A 876 -16.07 41.47 -16.41
CA TRP A 876 -16.88 40.97 -15.29
C TRP A 876 -17.27 39.49 -15.44
N GLY A 877 -17.39 38.99 -16.68
CA GLY A 877 -17.54 37.57 -16.94
C GLY A 877 -16.38 36.71 -16.41
N ARG A 878 -15.17 37.27 -16.27
CA ARG A 878 -14.04 36.59 -15.61
C ARG A 878 -14.19 36.54 -14.09
N ALA A 879 -14.82 37.55 -13.48
CA ALA A 879 -15.07 37.58 -12.03
C ALA A 879 -16.04 36.48 -11.58
N ALA A 880 -16.92 36.01 -12.48
CA ALA A 880 -17.79 34.85 -12.25
C ALA A 880 -17.03 33.55 -11.91
N TRP A 881 -15.74 33.46 -12.25
CA TRP A 881 -14.91 32.28 -11.99
C TRP A 881 -14.04 32.39 -10.74
N PHE A 882 -14.05 33.53 -10.02
CA PHE A 882 -13.14 33.77 -8.90
C PHE A 882 -13.26 32.72 -7.79
N GLU A 883 -14.47 32.29 -7.41
CA GLU A 883 -14.68 31.21 -6.43
C GLU A 883 -14.35 29.80 -6.96
N THR A 884 -14.15 29.65 -8.27
CA THR A 884 -13.68 28.38 -8.86
C THR A 884 -12.16 28.28 -8.84
N VAL A 885 -11.48 29.40 -9.14
CA VAL A 885 -10.01 29.45 -9.23
C VAL A 885 -9.34 29.82 -7.91
N TRP A 886 -10.08 30.42 -6.97
CA TRP A 886 -9.59 30.80 -5.65
C TRP A 886 -10.52 30.32 -4.54
N PHE A 887 -9.96 30.21 -3.33
CA PHE A 887 -10.64 29.58 -2.21
C PHE A 887 -11.86 30.39 -1.75
N ARG A 888 -12.84 29.70 -1.16
CA ARG A 888 -13.86 30.30 -0.29
C ARG A 888 -13.16 31.03 0.86
N ILE A 889 -13.67 32.21 1.25
CA ILE A 889 -13.11 32.91 2.42
C ILE A 889 -13.29 32.02 3.67
N PRO A 890 -12.19 31.63 4.33
CA PRO A 890 -12.24 30.77 5.48
C PRO A 890 -12.73 31.54 6.72
N ALA A 891 -13.40 30.82 7.64
CA ALA A 891 -13.62 31.27 9.01
C ALA A 891 -14.39 32.60 9.26
N ASP A 892 -15.09 33.14 8.25
CA ASP A 892 -16.00 34.28 8.41
C ASP A 892 -17.25 34.13 7.51
N PRO A 893 -18.42 33.76 8.07
CA PRO A 893 -19.64 33.54 7.29
C PRO A 893 -20.14 34.78 6.54
N LEU A 894 -19.95 35.98 7.11
CA LEU A 894 -20.44 37.22 6.51
C LEU A 894 -19.59 37.58 5.29
N LEU A 895 -18.26 37.62 5.44
CA LEU A 895 -17.35 37.94 4.32
C LEU A 895 -17.46 36.92 3.20
N ARG A 896 -17.59 35.66 3.56
CA ARG A 896 -17.85 34.57 2.62
C ARG A 896 -19.16 34.76 1.85
N ALA A 897 -20.25 35.14 2.52
CA ALA A 897 -21.51 35.39 1.86
C ALA A 897 -21.43 36.60 0.91
N ASP A 898 -20.70 37.66 1.30
CA ASP A 898 -20.46 38.83 0.46
C ASP A 898 -19.57 38.49 -0.76
N TRP A 899 -18.56 37.65 -0.58
CA TRP A 899 -17.72 37.15 -1.67
C TRP A 899 -18.51 36.31 -2.68
N HIS A 900 -19.35 35.40 -2.20
CA HIS A 900 -20.23 34.61 -3.05
C HIS A 900 -21.25 35.47 -3.82
N ARG A 901 -21.84 36.47 -3.14
CA ARG A 901 -22.73 37.44 -3.79
C ARG A 901 -22.02 38.23 -4.87
N MET A 902 -20.78 38.66 -4.64
CA MET A 902 -20.00 39.37 -5.66
C MET A 902 -19.90 38.55 -6.95
N VAL A 903 -19.57 37.26 -6.83
CA VAL A 903 -19.47 36.35 -7.99
C VAL A 903 -20.82 36.13 -8.67
N THR A 904 -21.89 35.98 -7.89
CA THR A 904 -23.25 35.78 -8.43
C THR A 904 -23.75 37.01 -9.20
N TRP A 905 -23.52 38.21 -8.65
CA TRP A 905 -23.85 39.47 -9.29
C TRP A 905 -23.00 39.71 -10.54
N ALA A 906 -21.71 39.35 -10.51
CA ALA A 906 -20.84 39.42 -11.68
C ALA A 906 -21.31 38.51 -12.82
N ASP A 907 -21.68 37.26 -12.53
CA ASP A 907 -22.18 36.32 -13.54
C ASP A 907 -23.53 36.77 -14.13
N THR A 908 -24.49 37.10 -13.26
CA THR A 908 -25.82 37.57 -13.66
C THR A 908 -25.73 38.86 -14.48
N GLY A 909 -24.96 39.85 -14.00
CA GLY A 909 -24.77 41.12 -14.68
C GLY A 909 -23.99 40.99 -16.00
N ASN A 910 -22.99 40.10 -16.08
CA ASN A 910 -22.29 39.83 -17.34
C ASN A 910 -23.21 39.22 -18.40
N ARG A 911 -23.96 38.17 -18.05
CA ARG A 911 -24.90 37.51 -18.97
C ARG A 911 -25.99 38.48 -19.43
N GLY A 912 -26.57 39.21 -18.48
CA GLY A 912 -27.57 40.24 -18.75
C GLY A 912 -27.02 41.34 -19.67
N CYS A 913 -25.83 41.85 -19.39
CA CYS A 913 -25.22 42.90 -20.20
C CYS A 913 -24.91 42.40 -21.62
N THR A 914 -24.27 41.24 -21.74
CA THR A 914 -23.89 40.67 -23.04
C THR A 914 -25.13 40.43 -23.90
N GLN A 915 -26.22 39.94 -23.31
CA GLN A 915 -27.48 39.74 -24.01
C GLN A 915 -28.12 41.08 -24.40
N ALA A 916 -28.17 42.04 -23.47
CA ALA A 916 -28.78 43.35 -23.71
C ALA A 916 -28.07 44.16 -24.79
N VAL A 917 -26.74 44.06 -24.89
CA VAL A 917 -25.98 44.70 -25.98
C VAL A 917 -26.30 44.04 -27.32
N LYS A 918 -26.42 42.70 -27.37
CA LYS A 918 -26.77 41.97 -28.60
C LYS A 918 -28.17 42.32 -29.09
N THR A 919 -29.14 42.42 -28.20
CA THR A 919 -30.54 42.74 -28.53
C THR A 919 -30.82 44.25 -28.60
N ARG A 920 -29.81 45.09 -28.30
CA ARG A 920 -29.94 46.55 -28.14
C ARG A 920 -31.06 46.97 -27.17
N ASP A 921 -31.30 46.18 -26.12
CA ASP A 921 -32.30 46.49 -25.09
C ASP A 921 -31.69 47.37 -23.99
N ASN A 922 -32.04 48.65 -24.00
CA ASN A 922 -31.54 49.64 -23.04
C ASN A 922 -32.00 49.38 -21.59
N THR A 923 -33.22 48.86 -21.41
CA THR A 923 -33.78 48.60 -20.07
C THR A 923 -33.10 47.40 -19.43
N ALA A 924 -32.91 46.33 -20.21
CA ALA A 924 -32.14 45.17 -19.77
C ALA A 924 -30.68 45.53 -19.49
N LEU A 925 -30.08 46.41 -20.31
CA LEU A 925 -28.71 46.86 -20.13
C LEU A 925 -28.55 47.61 -18.81
N VAL A 926 -29.43 48.55 -18.47
CA VAL A 926 -29.35 49.29 -17.19
C VAL A 926 -29.43 48.34 -15.99
N ARG A 927 -30.32 47.34 -16.03
CA ARG A 927 -30.44 46.35 -14.96
C ARG A 927 -29.12 45.59 -14.79
N ALA A 928 -28.57 45.08 -15.89
CA ALA A 928 -27.30 44.37 -15.87
C ALA A 928 -26.14 45.23 -15.34
N LEU A 929 -26.06 46.51 -15.71
CA LEU A 929 -25.01 47.41 -15.20
C LEU A 929 -25.17 47.71 -13.71
N ARG A 930 -26.39 47.70 -13.16
CA ARG A 930 -26.60 47.79 -11.70
C ARG A 930 -26.09 46.55 -10.98
N ASP A 931 -26.35 45.37 -11.54
CA ASP A 931 -25.87 44.09 -11.00
C ASP A 931 -24.33 44.07 -10.97
N LEU A 932 -23.66 44.50 -12.05
CA LEU A 932 -22.19 44.62 -12.09
C LEU A 932 -21.66 45.60 -11.02
N ARG A 933 -22.36 46.72 -10.80
CA ARG A 933 -21.99 47.68 -9.75
C ARG A 933 -22.25 47.13 -8.33
N ALA A 934 -23.27 46.29 -8.16
CA ALA A 934 -23.52 45.57 -6.91
C ALA A 934 -22.40 44.57 -6.61
N ALA A 935 -21.90 43.87 -7.64
CA ALA A 935 -20.72 43.01 -7.51
C ALA A 935 -19.50 43.79 -6.98
N ALA A 936 -19.24 44.98 -7.51
CA ALA A 936 -18.15 45.85 -7.05
C ALA A 936 -18.29 46.27 -5.58
N ARG A 937 -19.51 46.67 -5.15
CA ARG A 937 -19.79 47.01 -3.74
C ARG A 937 -19.53 45.83 -2.80
N CYS A 938 -19.88 44.61 -3.23
CA CYS A 938 -19.62 43.41 -2.46
C CYS A 938 -18.11 43.13 -2.33
N ALA A 939 -17.31 43.32 -3.39
CA ALA A 939 -15.85 43.22 -3.31
C ALA A 939 -15.23 44.23 -2.32
N GLU A 940 -15.73 45.47 -2.29
CA GLU A 940 -15.26 46.50 -1.35
C GLU A 940 -15.65 46.20 0.11
N THR A 941 -16.83 45.62 0.31
CA THR A 941 -17.29 45.13 1.63
C THR A 941 -16.36 44.04 2.15
N VAL A 942 -16.00 43.08 1.30
CA VAL A 942 -15.05 42.01 1.62
C VAL A 942 -13.68 42.60 1.98
N ASN A 943 -13.14 43.53 1.19
CA ASN A 943 -11.86 44.19 1.48
C ASN A 943 -11.87 44.88 2.85
N THR A 944 -12.94 45.61 3.16
CA THR A 944 -13.10 46.32 4.44
C THR A 944 -13.16 45.36 5.63
N GLY A 945 -13.85 44.24 5.46
CA GLY A 945 -13.91 43.21 6.49
C GLY A 945 -12.57 42.51 6.73
N ILE A 946 -11.84 42.18 5.65
CA ILE A 946 -10.49 41.63 5.75
C ILE A 946 -9.55 42.62 6.44
N ASP A 947 -9.58 43.91 6.10
CA ASP A 947 -8.76 44.95 6.74
C ASP A 947 -8.98 44.98 8.26
N ARG A 948 -10.24 44.91 8.69
CA ARG A 948 -10.61 44.86 10.11
C ARG A 948 -10.01 43.64 10.81
N VAL A 949 -10.13 42.46 10.21
CA VAL A 949 -9.59 41.21 10.78
C VAL A 949 -8.07 41.26 10.88
N LEU A 950 -7.39 41.74 9.84
CA LEU A 950 -5.92 41.84 9.82
C LEU A 950 -5.39 42.81 10.88
N ARG A 951 -6.00 44.00 11.00
CA ARG A 951 -5.62 44.99 12.02
C ARG A 951 -5.88 44.48 13.44
N ALA A 952 -7.03 43.85 13.67
CA ALA A 952 -7.35 43.25 14.97
C ALA A 952 -6.33 42.17 15.37
N GLY A 953 -5.74 41.48 14.39
CA GLY A 953 -4.67 40.51 14.59
C GLY A 953 -3.24 41.08 14.67
N GLY A 954 -3.07 42.41 14.68
CA GLY A 954 -1.76 43.06 14.76
C GLY A 954 -0.97 43.09 13.44
N TYR A 955 -1.61 42.84 12.30
CA TYR A 955 -0.97 42.89 10.99
C TYR A 955 -1.21 44.24 10.29
N PRO A 956 -0.36 44.61 9.32
CA PRO A 956 -0.73 45.64 8.35
C PRO A 956 -2.10 45.27 7.74
N GLY A 957 -3.01 46.25 7.69
CA GLY A 957 -4.31 46.09 7.04
C GLY A 957 -4.18 45.88 5.53
N THR A 958 -5.29 45.96 4.79
CA THR A 958 -5.27 45.78 3.34
C THR A 958 -4.57 46.96 2.63
N SER A 959 -4.08 46.70 1.42
CA SER A 959 -3.41 47.68 0.55
C SER A 959 -4.30 48.89 0.24
N ARG A 960 -5.62 48.67 0.17
CA ARG A 960 -6.65 49.71 0.08
C ARG A 960 -7.34 49.91 1.42
N ARG A 961 -6.99 50.98 2.13
CA ARG A 961 -7.73 51.39 3.33
C ARG A 961 -9.20 51.61 2.98
N ALA A 962 -10.11 51.09 3.79
CA ALA A 962 -11.52 51.40 3.69
C ALA A 962 -11.70 52.92 3.69
N ALA A 963 -12.47 53.46 2.75
CA ALA A 963 -12.77 54.87 2.70
C ALA A 963 -13.43 55.27 4.03
N THR A 964 -12.72 56.05 4.84
CA THR A 964 -13.22 56.57 6.11
C THR A 964 -14.51 57.35 5.84
N GLY A 965 -15.66 56.82 6.26
CA GLY A 965 -16.96 57.50 6.22
C GLY A 965 -18.05 56.92 5.30
N ARG A 966 -17.76 55.92 4.45
CA ARG A 966 -18.81 55.17 3.72
C ARG A 966 -18.49 53.68 3.75
N THR A 967 -19.18 52.91 4.59
CA THR A 967 -19.20 51.46 4.44
C THR A 967 -20.00 51.14 3.17
N ALA A 968 -19.33 50.82 2.06
CA ALA A 968 -19.99 50.09 1.00
C ALA A 968 -20.57 48.82 1.64
N VAL A 969 -21.89 48.66 1.60
CA VAL A 969 -22.58 47.47 2.06
C VAL A 969 -22.96 46.70 0.82
N CYS A 970 -22.53 45.44 0.73
CA CYS A 970 -23.01 44.51 -0.28
C CYS A 970 -24.53 44.48 -0.22
N ASP A 971 -25.20 44.89 -1.29
CA ASP A 971 -26.66 44.98 -1.32
C ASP A 971 -27.24 43.60 -0.99
N ARG A 972 -27.92 43.52 0.15
CA ARG A 972 -28.67 42.33 0.52
C ARG A 972 -30.01 42.44 -0.21
N PRO A 973 -30.45 41.44 -0.97
CA PRO A 973 -31.84 41.41 -1.38
C PRO A 973 -32.70 41.57 -0.12
N PRO A 974 -33.86 42.25 -0.19
CA PRO A 974 -34.77 42.28 0.94
C PRO A 974 -35.03 40.82 1.32
N ALA A 975 -34.55 40.41 2.49
CA ALA A 975 -34.94 39.14 3.07
C ALA A 975 -36.46 39.20 3.22
N ASP A 976 -37.16 38.14 2.81
CA ASP A 976 -38.43 37.80 3.42
C ASP A 976 -38.20 37.84 4.93
N ARG A 977 -38.58 38.95 5.56
CA ARG A 977 -38.66 39.07 7.00
C ARG A 977 -39.73 38.05 7.43
N PRO A 978 -39.53 37.36 8.56
CA PRO A 978 -40.50 36.38 9.04
C PRO A 978 -41.92 36.96 9.12
#